data_AF-A0A814SAL5-F1
#
_entry.id   AF-A0A814SAL5-F1
#
_cell.length_a   1.000
_cell.length_b   1.000
_cell.length_c   1.000
_cell.angle_alpha   90.00
_cell.angle_beta   90.00
_cell.angle_gamma   90.00
#
_symmetry.space_group_name_H-M   'P 1'
#
loop_
_entity.id
_entity.type
_entity.pdbx_description
1 polymer ?
#
loop_
_entity_poly.entity_id
_entity_poly.type
_entity_poly.pdbx_seq_one_letter_code
_entity_poly.pdbx_strand_id
1 'polypeptide(L)'
;MSHAYSSKILQDSDKRELSLNASSLSSTKSSSSGSLLPNSSDSTQNMVSNRRMVKSCFWSTTIFSINFTSSILVINLAKWIYVKHHFPNLTLTTINFFITSLFLIICLQFKLFSYIKLPILSMIPVSACFGGFIAFSNLSLQYNTVGTYQLIKLQVTPTVMLISWMFFKAHYPLPIVLSFLPVFIGTLISTYYDLQFNSFGLFCAVMSMLFTAIYQILVEHYQKSYNCDSLQLLFYQAPLSGLLLLLILPFFEPISNLGKFINIDIIALVLLCGLVAFFVNFSVFWVIGNLSAVAYNMIGHSKTLLIIFIGSFIFREPLNQRQMTTSASYAIGIDVGTGSVRCMIFDEKWTPIAQCQKAIRTFHSSSAPLEYEQSSEDIWQAICYCVRKCLEEKAFTSEQTARIRSIGFDATCSLVVVDEKYQPVSVSLSGNDEQNIIMWLDHRAHAEAAIINSSSDEVLKNFGGKISLEMQPGKLMWLKRHLPQEQWTRARHFFDLPDYLHFRATEQLDRSFCSSVCKLCYRSSESKHGWDEKFWAKFDLDDLMENKCEKLGQIVRKPFSNSTTDVLSQQAADELGLPQGIHVGAPLIDAYAGALGGLACKSPIPDTSLSERLVIVAGTSSCFMACSENAVFVPGVWGPHYNVLIPNLWLSEGGQSAAGKSIDHVVQSHPAYAELKELATKENKSTFDVLNEILHNLQKKYKVGNISFLSGDLHMTIDFHGNRSPLADPELGAAITGLRFDTSLNNLAIQYLAVIQAVAYDSRHIIEVMTKAGHHFRVVQICGGLARLPLFTQILADVIQMPVYVSDPGLDCVLLGSAISGQLIAETAQQVQDLLNDIACPIETYMPDVKMTDFHKDKYEIYRLLQKAEIDSRKRMSKYCQS
;
A
#
# COMPACT_ATOMS: atom_id res chain seq x y z
N MET A 1 -47.16 28.87 -51.68
CA MET A 1 -47.97 27.66 -51.93
C MET A 1 -48.17 26.98 -50.58
N SER A 2 -49.33 27.06 -49.91
CA SER A 2 -50.64 26.42 -50.21
C SER A 2 -50.59 24.90 -50.00
N HIS A 3 -51.40 24.24 -49.16
CA HIS A 3 -52.66 24.58 -48.43
C HIS A 3 -52.50 24.28 -46.90
N ALA A 4 -53.26 24.78 -45.91
CA ALA A 4 -54.73 24.85 -45.66
C ALA A 4 -55.38 23.43 -45.57
N TYR A 5 -56.26 23.08 -44.62
CA TYR A 5 -57.38 23.77 -43.93
C TYR A 5 -57.45 23.40 -42.40
N SER A 6 -57.92 24.28 -41.48
CA SER A 6 -59.28 24.35 -40.87
C SER A 6 -59.65 23.12 -39.98
N SER A 7 -60.31 23.16 -38.80
CA SER A 7 -61.02 24.18 -37.95
C SER A 7 -61.43 23.49 -36.60
N LYS A 8 -62.01 24.07 -35.52
CA LYS A 8 -62.54 25.41 -35.13
C LYS A 8 -62.69 25.52 -33.57
N ILE A 9 -62.90 26.76 -33.05
CA ILE A 9 -63.94 27.23 -32.09
C ILE A 9 -64.66 26.19 -31.19
N LEU A 10 -64.85 26.30 -29.87
CA LEU A 10 -64.55 27.23 -28.71
C LEU A 10 -64.61 26.32 -27.42
N GLN A 11 -64.42 26.64 -26.14
CA GLN A 11 -64.09 27.77 -25.21
C GLN A 11 -63.74 27.10 -23.83
N ASP A 12 -63.27 27.67 -22.71
CA ASP A 12 -62.66 28.94 -22.23
C ASP A 12 -61.97 28.57 -20.85
N SER A 13 -61.36 29.39 -19.98
CA SER A 13 -60.94 30.81 -19.91
C SER A 13 -59.85 30.93 -18.81
N ASP A 14 -58.84 31.80 -18.99
CA ASP A 14 -57.84 32.23 -17.97
C ASP A 14 -56.94 31.13 -17.30
N LYS A 15 -55.66 31.36 -16.96
CA LYS A 15 -54.76 32.51 -17.13
C LYS A 15 -53.31 31.99 -17.22
N ARG A 16 -52.43 32.63 -18.00
CA ARG A 16 -51.02 32.21 -18.18
C ARG A 16 -50.02 33.09 -17.43
N GLU A 17 -49.02 32.40 -16.88
CA GLU A 17 -47.56 32.60 -17.01
C GLU A 17 -47.00 34.03 -17.20
N LEU A 18 -45.91 34.32 -16.47
CA LEU A 18 -44.77 35.05 -17.06
C LEU A 18 -43.43 34.58 -16.47
N SER A 19 -42.72 33.80 -17.27
CA SER A 19 -41.28 33.56 -17.32
C SER A 19 -40.52 34.87 -17.73
N LEU A 20 -39.19 35.04 -17.64
CA LEU A 20 -38.04 34.24 -17.17
C LEU A 20 -36.84 35.20 -16.89
N ASN A 21 -35.78 34.68 -16.26
CA ASN A 21 -34.36 35.12 -16.37
C ASN A 21 -33.93 36.57 -16.06
N ALA A 22 -33.48 36.77 -14.82
CA ALA A 22 -32.05 36.82 -14.42
C ALA A 22 -31.03 37.85 -15.00
N SER A 23 -30.10 38.22 -14.10
CA SER A 23 -28.72 38.73 -14.30
C SER A 23 -28.49 40.23 -14.55
N SER A 24 -27.98 40.92 -13.53
CA SER A 24 -26.61 41.49 -13.51
C SER A 24 -26.30 42.15 -12.15
N LEU A 25 -25.03 42.22 -11.75
CA LEU A 25 -24.56 42.99 -10.60
C LEU A 25 -23.95 44.32 -11.08
N SER A 26 -24.14 45.40 -10.33
CA SER A 26 -23.02 46.24 -9.87
C SER A 26 -23.44 47.24 -8.79
N SER A 27 -22.44 47.70 -8.05
CA SER A 27 -22.51 48.52 -6.83
C SER A 27 -22.91 49.98 -7.05
N THR A 28 -23.51 50.60 -6.02
CA THR A 28 -22.87 51.74 -5.30
C THR A 28 -23.57 52.05 -3.96
N LYS A 29 -22.91 52.84 -3.09
CA LYS A 29 -23.40 53.27 -1.76
C LYS A 29 -23.64 54.78 -1.72
N SER A 30 -24.65 55.22 -0.95
CA SER A 30 -24.49 56.30 0.05
C SER A 30 -25.76 56.43 0.93
N SER A 31 -25.66 57.10 2.07
CA SER A 31 -26.64 57.05 3.19
C SER A 31 -26.98 58.43 3.76
N SER A 32 -28.20 58.62 4.27
CA SER A 32 -28.52 59.71 5.22
C SER A 32 -29.71 59.42 6.15
N SER A 33 -29.41 59.20 7.43
CA SER A 33 -30.13 59.64 8.65
C SER A 33 -31.68 59.78 8.69
N GLY A 34 -32.31 59.09 9.66
CA GLY A 34 -33.63 59.39 10.22
C GLY A 34 -33.97 58.41 11.36
N SER A 35 -34.45 58.88 12.54
CA SER A 35 -34.38 58.09 13.78
C SER A 35 -35.66 58.01 14.63
N LEU A 36 -35.91 56.79 15.15
CA LEU A 36 -36.55 56.46 16.45
C LEU A 36 -37.94 57.05 16.80
N LEU A 37 -38.95 56.17 16.85
CA LEU A 37 -39.51 55.61 18.10
C LEU A 37 -40.65 54.60 17.80
N PRO A 38 -40.66 53.39 18.40
CA PRO A 38 -41.76 52.42 18.26
C PRO A 38 -42.78 52.48 19.41
N ASN A 39 -44.04 52.12 19.14
CA ASN A 39 -45.09 52.01 20.16
C ASN A 39 -44.88 50.81 21.09
N SER A 40 -45.23 50.97 22.37
CA SER A 40 -44.98 50.01 23.46
C SER A 40 -45.93 48.80 23.52
N SER A 41 -46.86 48.67 22.56
CA SER A 41 -47.77 47.52 22.44
C SER A 41 -47.06 46.26 21.90
N ASP A 42 -46.27 46.43 20.83
CA ASP A 42 -45.82 45.31 20.00
C ASP A 42 -44.67 44.55 20.65
N SER A 43 -43.85 45.22 21.46
CA SER A 43 -42.79 44.59 22.26
C SER A 43 -43.35 43.50 23.18
N THR A 44 -44.54 43.71 23.76
CA THR A 44 -45.11 42.81 24.75
C THR A 44 -45.67 41.53 24.10
N GLN A 45 -46.38 41.65 22.97
CA GLN A 45 -46.83 40.48 22.21
C GLN A 45 -45.66 39.71 21.60
N ASN A 46 -44.67 40.40 21.03
CA ASN A 46 -43.47 39.74 20.47
C ASN A 46 -42.61 39.07 21.55
N MET A 47 -42.50 39.62 22.76
CA MET A 47 -41.84 38.94 23.88
C MET A 47 -42.60 37.69 24.36
N VAL A 48 -43.94 37.70 24.37
CA VAL A 48 -44.74 36.51 24.71
C VAL A 48 -44.64 35.45 23.61
N SER A 49 -44.65 35.85 22.33
CA SER A 49 -44.41 34.98 21.18
C SER A 49 -43.02 34.32 21.26
N ASN A 50 -41.96 35.11 21.36
CA ASN A 50 -40.59 34.59 21.49
C ASN A 50 -40.40 33.73 22.76
N ARG A 51 -41.02 34.07 23.90
CA ARG A 51 -40.95 33.22 25.10
C ARG A 51 -41.68 31.88 24.92
N ARG A 52 -42.76 31.81 24.12
CA ARG A 52 -43.39 30.52 23.74
C ARG A 52 -42.52 29.74 22.75
N MET A 53 -41.99 30.40 21.73
CA MET A 53 -41.14 29.77 20.70
C MET A 53 -39.83 29.24 21.29
N VAL A 54 -39.13 30.02 22.13
CA VAL A 54 -37.91 29.58 22.83
C VAL A 54 -38.20 28.45 23.81
N LYS A 55 -39.32 28.49 24.55
CA LYS A 55 -39.71 27.35 25.42
C LYS A 55 -40.01 26.08 24.61
N SER A 56 -40.73 26.20 23.50
CA SER A 56 -41.04 25.07 22.60
C SER A 56 -39.78 24.49 21.97
N CYS A 57 -38.86 25.34 21.50
CA CYS A 57 -37.57 24.93 20.96
C CYS A 57 -36.72 24.23 22.04
N PHE A 58 -36.60 24.81 23.23
CA PHE A 58 -35.86 24.21 24.35
C PHE A 58 -36.43 22.84 24.74
N TRP A 59 -37.75 22.71 24.85
CA TRP A 59 -38.40 21.43 25.17
C TRP A 59 -38.14 20.37 24.08
N SER A 60 -38.22 20.77 22.81
CA SER A 60 -37.91 19.90 21.67
C SER A 60 -36.45 19.43 21.71
N THR A 61 -35.49 20.35 21.90
CA THR A 61 -34.06 20.02 22.06
C THR A 61 -33.84 19.09 23.25
N THR A 62 -34.47 19.32 24.39
CA THR A 62 -34.38 18.42 25.56
C THR A 62 -34.91 17.03 25.24
N ILE A 63 -36.05 16.89 24.54
CA ILE A 63 -36.60 15.58 24.17
C ILE A 63 -35.74 14.89 23.10
N PHE A 64 -35.14 15.62 22.15
CA PHE A 64 -34.16 15.05 21.23
C PHE A 64 -32.92 14.53 21.96
N SER A 65 -32.38 15.26 22.94
CA SER A 65 -31.26 14.80 23.77
C SER A 65 -31.62 13.59 24.64
N ILE A 66 -32.82 13.57 25.25
CA ILE A 66 -33.32 12.40 25.98
C ILE A 66 -33.42 11.19 25.05
N ASN A 67 -34.01 11.35 23.86
CA ASN A 67 -34.14 10.27 22.88
C ASN A 67 -32.79 9.75 22.40
N PHE A 68 -31.85 10.66 22.13
CA PHE A 68 -30.49 10.34 21.69
C PHE A 68 -29.74 9.51 22.75
N THR A 69 -29.63 10.02 23.98
CA THR A 69 -28.90 9.36 25.06
C THR A 69 -29.56 8.05 25.48
N SER A 70 -30.89 8.01 25.60
CA SER A 70 -31.61 6.78 25.99
C SER A 70 -31.56 5.71 24.90
N SER A 71 -31.58 6.07 23.61
CA SER A 71 -31.47 5.08 22.52
C SER A 71 -30.09 4.42 22.47
N ILE A 72 -29.01 5.19 22.67
CA ILE A 72 -27.65 4.62 22.79
C ILE A 72 -27.57 3.70 24.01
N LEU A 73 -28.04 4.19 25.16
CA LEU A 73 -27.91 3.48 26.43
C LEU A 73 -28.73 2.18 26.48
N VAL A 74 -29.96 2.15 25.94
CA VAL A 74 -30.79 0.93 25.96
C VAL A 74 -30.20 -0.17 25.08
N ILE A 75 -29.66 0.18 23.90
CA ILE A 75 -29.07 -0.80 22.96
C ILE A 75 -27.84 -1.44 23.60
N ASN A 76 -26.99 -0.62 24.22
CA ASN A 76 -25.77 -1.08 24.87
C ASN A 76 -26.09 -1.90 26.14
N LEU A 77 -27.03 -1.46 26.99
CA LEU A 77 -27.45 -2.23 28.16
C LEU A 77 -28.08 -3.57 27.77
N ALA A 78 -28.99 -3.59 26.80
CA ALA A 78 -29.63 -4.83 26.33
C ALA A 78 -28.58 -5.81 25.76
N LYS A 79 -27.71 -5.35 24.85
CA LYS A 79 -26.65 -6.20 24.27
C LYS A 79 -25.69 -6.73 25.35
N TRP A 80 -25.33 -5.93 26.34
CA TRP A 80 -24.48 -6.39 27.45
C TRP A 80 -25.17 -7.45 28.33
N ILE A 81 -26.47 -7.28 28.61
CA ILE A 81 -27.29 -8.26 29.33
C ILE A 81 -27.41 -9.58 28.56
N TYR A 82 -27.61 -9.54 27.24
CA TYR A 82 -27.67 -10.75 26.40
C TYR A 82 -26.30 -11.46 26.29
N VAL A 83 -25.23 -10.72 25.99
CA VAL A 83 -23.93 -11.30 25.66
C VAL A 83 -23.14 -11.72 26.90
N LYS A 84 -23.12 -10.92 27.96
CA LYS A 84 -22.31 -11.21 29.16
C LYS A 84 -23.05 -12.01 30.23
N HIS A 85 -24.37 -11.82 30.34
CA HIS A 85 -25.19 -12.47 31.38
C HIS A 85 -26.14 -13.54 30.83
N HIS A 86 -26.19 -13.75 29.52
CA HIS A 86 -27.02 -14.76 28.84
C HIS A 86 -28.51 -14.73 29.24
N PHE A 87 -29.00 -13.54 29.59
CA PHE A 87 -30.36 -13.36 30.06
C PHE A 87 -31.37 -13.46 28.90
N PRO A 88 -32.54 -14.12 29.06
CA PRO A 88 -33.47 -14.35 27.95
C PRO A 88 -34.10 -13.04 27.42
N ASN A 89 -34.29 -13.00 26.10
CA ASN A 89 -34.50 -11.79 25.32
C ASN A 89 -35.98 -11.36 25.25
N LEU A 90 -36.88 -12.31 24.97
CA LEU A 90 -38.32 -12.09 25.03
C LEU A 90 -38.76 -11.83 26.48
N THR A 91 -38.13 -12.49 27.45
CA THR A 91 -38.27 -12.21 28.89
C THR A 91 -37.89 -10.75 29.21
N LEU A 92 -36.69 -10.28 28.84
CA LEU A 92 -36.28 -8.89 29.08
C LEU A 92 -37.22 -7.89 28.40
N THR A 93 -37.60 -8.17 27.15
CA THR A 93 -38.52 -7.33 26.37
C THR A 93 -39.90 -7.24 27.03
N THR A 94 -40.42 -8.36 27.53
CA THR A 94 -41.70 -8.43 28.27
C THR A 94 -41.64 -7.65 29.58
N ILE A 95 -40.56 -7.80 30.36
CA ILE A 95 -40.32 -7.04 31.60
C ILE A 95 -40.28 -5.53 31.31
N ASN A 96 -39.56 -5.11 30.25
CA ASN A 96 -39.45 -3.71 29.86
C ASN A 96 -40.82 -3.09 29.47
N PHE A 97 -41.75 -3.85 28.87
CA PHE A 97 -43.12 -3.39 28.61
C PHE A 97 -43.94 -3.19 29.90
N PHE A 98 -43.83 -4.10 30.88
CA PHE A 98 -44.52 -3.92 32.17
C PHE A 98 -43.92 -2.77 33.00
N ILE A 99 -42.59 -2.58 32.98
CA ILE A 99 -41.92 -1.43 33.59
C ILE A 99 -42.36 -0.11 32.91
N THR A 100 -42.39 -0.08 31.57
CA THR A 100 -42.91 1.08 30.81
C THR A 100 -44.36 1.39 31.19
N SER A 101 -45.20 0.36 31.34
CA SER A 101 -46.60 0.51 31.76
C SER A 101 -46.74 1.10 33.18
N LEU A 102 -45.90 0.67 34.12
CA LEU A 102 -45.86 1.21 35.49
C LEU A 102 -45.48 2.70 35.49
N PHE A 103 -44.44 3.09 34.75
CA PHE A 103 -44.05 4.49 34.64
C PHE A 103 -45.11 5.36 33.95
N LEU A 104 -45.88 4.82 33.00
CA LEU A 104 -47.00 5.55 32.38
C LEU A 104 -48.18 5.75 33.35
N ILE A 105 -48.45 4.80 34.25
CA ILE A 105 -49.42 4.98 35.35
C ILE A 105 -48.97 6.10 36.30
N ILE A 106 -47.67 6.15 36.63
CA ILE A 106 -47.08 7.24 37.43
C ILE A 106 -47.22 8.60 36.68
N CYS A 107 -46.94 8.63 35.38
CA CYS A 107 -47.13 9.84 34.56
C CYS A 107 -48.58 10.33 34.51
N LEU A 108 -49.56 9.41 34.52
CA LEU A 108 -50.99 9.72 34.63
C LEU A 108 -51.35 10.31 36.00
N GLN A 109 -50.77 9.80 37.10
CA GLN A 109 -50.93 10.37 38.45
C GLN A 109 -50.38 11.80 38.54
N PHE A 110 -49.22 12.07 37.91
CA PHE A 110 -48.65 13.41 37.75
C PHE A 110 -49.36 14.29 36.70
N LYS A 111 -50.46 13.82 36.08
CA LYS A 111 -51.27 14.53 35.08
C LYS A 111 -50.48 14.99 33.84
N LEU A 112 -49.44 14.25 33.45
CA LEU A 112 -48.63 14.55 32.26
C LEU A 112 -49.39 14.31 30.94
N PHE A 113 -50.44 13.50 30.96
CA PHE A 113 -51.43 13.34 29.90
C PHE A 113 -52.81 13.06 30.50
N SER A 114 -53.89 13.26 29.73
CA SER A 114 -55.26 12.95 30.13
C SER A 114 -55.67 11.53 29.73
N TYR A 115 -56.46 10.85 30.56
CA TYR A 115 -57.04 9.55 30.21
C TYR A 115 -58.17 9.71 29.18
N ILE A 116 -58.16 8.87 28.15
CA ILE A 116 -59.24 8.71 27.15
C ILE A 116 -59.65 7.25 27.07
N LYS A 117 -60.91 6.96 26.76
CA LYS A 117 -61.46 5.60 26.73
C LYS A 117 -61.38 5.00 25.32
N LEU A 118 -60.29 4.29 25.01
CA LEU A 118 -60.12 3.59 23.73
C LEU A 118 -60.67 2.14 23.78
N PRO A 119 -61.22 1.62 22.66
CA PRO A 119 -61.68 0.24 22.56
C PRO A 119 -60.49 -0.74 22.49
N ILE A 120 -60.32 -1.54 23.55
CA ILE A 120 -59.13 -2.39 23.77
C ILE A 120 -58.90 -3.37 22.61
N LEU A 121 -59.95 -4.03 22.08
CA LEU A 121 -59.81 -4.98 20.97
C LEU A 121 -59.25 -4.31 19.70
N SER A 122 -59.61 -3.06 19.42
CA SER A 122 -59.11 -2.30 18.28
C SER A 122 -57.63 -1.94 18.43
N MET A 123 -57.08 -1.93 19.65
CA MET A 123 -55.66 -1.65 19.91
C MET A 123 -54.76 -2.89 19.71
N ILE A 124 -55.33 -4.09 19.59
CA ILE A 124 -54.57 -5.35 19.46
C ILE A 124 -53.63 -5.34 18.23
N PRO A 125 -54.04 -4.96 17.00
CA PRO A 125 -53.15 -4.98 15.84
C PRO A 125 -51.94 -4.05 15.98
N VAL A 126 -52.15 -2.85 16.53
CA VAL A 126 -51.08 -1.87 16.71
C VAL A 126 -50.13 -2.29 17.85
N SER A 127 -50.67 -2.92 18.90
CA SER A 127 -49.88 -3.51 20.00
C SER A 127 -49.08 -4.73 19.54
N ALA A 128 -49.65 -5.57 18.68
CA ALA A 128 -48.94 -6.70 18.08
C ALA A 128 -47.77 -6.23 17.20
N CYS A 129 -47.93 -5.14 16.45
CA CYS A 129 -46.83 -4.53 15.70
C CYS A 129 -45.80 -3.86 16.63
N PHE A 130 -46.23 -3.26 17.74
CA PHE A 130 -45.35 -2.62 18.74
C PHE A 130 -44.45 -3.65 19.44
N GLY A 131 -45.06 -4.70 20.02
CA GLY A 131 -44.34 -5.83 20.61
C GLY A 131 -43.48 -6.57 19.58
N GLY A 132 -44.03 -6.81 18.38
CA GLY A 132 -43.36 -7.49 17.28
C GLY A 132 -42.09 -6.77 16.81
N PHE A 133 -42.15 -5.45 16.54
CA PHE A 133 -40.96 -4.75 16.05
C PHE A 133 -39.84 -4.76 17.10
N ILE A 134 -40.16 -4.56 18.38
CA ILE A 134 -39.17 -4.52 19.47
C ILE A 134 -38.59 -5.92 19.70
N ALA A 135 -39.42 -6.97 19.77
CA ALA A 135 -38.96 -8.35 19.93
C ALA A 135 -38.03 -8.78 18.78
N PHE A 136 -38.43 -8.59 17.52
CA PHE A 136 -37.59 -8.91 16.37
C PHE A 136 -36.34 -8.02 16.26
N SER A 137 -36.40 -6.76 16.71
CA SER A 137 -35.22 -5.88 16.82
C SER A 137 -34.20 -6.46 17.81
N ASN A 138 -34.65 -6.79 19.02
CA ASN A 138 -33.76 -7.29 20.07
C ASN A 138 -33.24 -8.69 19.74
N LEU A 139 -34.04 -9.53 19.08
CA LEU A 139 -33.63 -10.85 18.60
C LEU A 139 -32.59 -10.74 17.48
N SER A 140 -32.74 -9.78 16.56
CA SER A 140 -31.70 -9.49 15.56
C SER A 140 -30.40 -9.00 16.23
N LEU A 141 -30.48 -8.09 17.21
CA LEU A 141 -29.33 -7.58 17.96
C LEU A 141 -28.57 -8.65 18.78
N GLN A 142 -29.21 -9.78 19.07
CA GLN A 142 -28.60 -10.95 19.72
C GLN A 142 -27.80 -11.83 18.75
N TYR A 143 -28.14 -11.85 17.46
CA TYR A 143 -27.54 -12.73 16.44
C TYR A 143 -26.69 -12.01 15.39
N ASN A 144 -26.83 -10.68 15.25
CA ASN A 144 -26.11 -9.83 14.29
C ASN A 144 -25.27 -8.76 14.99
N THR A 145 -24.34 -8.16 14.23
CA THR A 145 -23.57 -6.97 14.64
C THR A 145 -24.49 -5.77 14.91
N VAL A 146 -24.04 -4.82 15.76
CA VAL A 146 -24.75 -3.53 15.93
C VAL A 146 -24.82 -2.77 14.59
N GLY A 147 -23.81 -2.94 13.72
CA GLY A 147 -23.76 -2.38 12.37
C GLY A 147 -24.95 -2.82 11.51
N THR A 148 -25.08 -4.12 11.23
CA THR A 148 -26.18 -4.65 10.40
C THR A 148 -27.56 -4.34 11.00
N TYR A 149 -27.71 -4.42 12.32
CA TYR A 149 -28.93 -4.00 13.02
C TYR A 149 -29.31 -2.52 12.76
N GLN A 150 -28.34 -1.61 12.76
CA GLN A 150 -28.58 -0.18 12.49
C GLN A 150 -28.78 0.11 10.99
N LEU A 151 -28.02 -0.54 10.12
CA LEU A 151 -28.08 -0.33 8.67
C LEU A 151 -29.44 -0.75 8.10
N ILE A 152 -30.00 -1.88 8.55
CA ILE A 152 -31.33 -2.34 8.10
C ILE A 152 -32.44 -1.39 8.58
N LYS A 153 -32.27 -0.69 9.72
CA LYS A 153 -33.23 0.35 10.15
C LYS A 153 -33.27 1.57 9.21
N LEU A 154 -32.23 1.83 8.42
CA LEU A 154 -32.25 2.88 7.39
C LEU A 154 -33.33 2.60 6.32
N GLN A 155 -33.69 1.33 6.12
CA GLN A 155 -34.71 0.89 5.16
C GLN A 155 -36.15 1.02 5.65
N VAL A 156 -36.39 1.41 6.91
CA VAL A 156 -37.74 1.70 7.41
C VAL A 156 -38.36 2.87 6.62
N THR A 157 -37.60 3.92 6.32
CA THR A 157 -38.11 5.10 5.58
C THR A 157 -38.63 4.76 4.17
N PRO A 158 -37.84 4.14 3.26
CA PRO A 158 -38.36 3.73 1.96
C PRO A 158 -39.45 2.66 2.06
N THR A 159 -39.42 1.77 3.07
CA THR A 159 -40.50 0.79 3.29
C THR A 159 -41.82 1.48 3.66
N VAL A 160 -41.80 2.47 4.56
CA VAL A 160 -42.99 3.28 4.90
C VAL A 160 -43.52 4.00 3.67
N MET A 161 -42.65 4.66 2.89
CA MET A 161 -43.07 5.35 1.67
C MET A 161 -43.68 4.39 0.62
N LEU A 162 -43.11 3.19 0.45
CA LEU A 162 -43.62 2.16 -0.44
C LEU A 162 -45.02 1.68 -0.02
N ILE A 163 -45.22 1.36 1.26
CA ILE A 163 -46.52 0.94 1.80
C ILE A 163 -47.54 2.10 1.71
N SER A 164 -47.14 3.34 2.03
CA SER A 164 -48.00 4.52 1.91
C SER A 164 -48.39 4.82 0.46
N TRP A 165 -47.51 4.59 -0.51
CA TRP A 165 -47.83 4.69 -1.94
C TRP A 165 -48.80 3.58 -2.38
N MET A 166 -48.51 2.31 -2.03
CA MET A 166 -49.32 1.15 -2.43
C MET A 166 -50.74 1.17 -1.85
N PHE A 167 -50.90 1.45 -0.55
CA PHE A 167 -52.18 1.32 0.14
C PHE A 167 -52.96 2.65 0.27
N PHE A 168 -52.26 3.79 0.33
CA PHE A 168 -52.88 5.10 0.57
C PHE A 168 -52.70 6.09 -0.60
N LYS A 169 -52.07 5.66 -1.71
CA LYS A 169 -51.81 6.48 -2.91
C LYS A 169 -51.07 7.79 -2.62
N ALA A 170 -50.19 7.79 -1.61
CA ALA A 170 -49.36 8.95 -1.29
C ALA A 170 -48.38 9.26 -2.43
N HIS A 171 -48.33 10.53 -2.86
CA HIS A 171 -47.38 10.99 -3.88
C HIS A 171 -46.20 11.72 -3.24
N TYR A 172 -44.98 11.40 -3.68
CA TYR A 172 -43.73 11.99 -3.18
C TYR A 172 -42.95 12.66 -4.33
N PRO A 173 -42.32 13.84 -4.11
CA PRO A 173 -41.46 14.47 -5.10
C PRO A 173 -40.29 13.59 -5.56
N LEU A 174 -39.99 13.58 -6.86
CA LEU A 174 -38.94 12.76 -7.45
C LEU A 174 -37.55 12.92 -6.78
N PRO A 175 -37.08 14.12 -6.37
CA PRO A 175 -35.81 14.25 -5.66
C PRO A 175 -35.76 13.50 -4.33
N ILE A 176 -36.88 13.39 -3.62
CA ILE A 176 -36.97 12.64 -2.37
C ILE A 176 -36.87 11.14 -2.65
N VAL A 177 -37.58 10.64 -3.67
CA VAL A 177 -37.50 9.23 -4.09
C VAL A 177 -36.06 8.86 -4.52
N LEU A 178 -35.41 9.71 -5.32
CA LEU A 178 -34.03 9.51 -5.75
C LEU A 178 -33.04 9.52 -4.57
N SER A 179 -33.28 10.33 -3.52
CA SER A 179 -32.39 10.39 -2.34
C SER A 179 -32.30 9.08 -1.54
N PHE A 180 -33.27 8.17 -1.68
CA PHE A 180 -33.25 6.87 -1.03
C PHE A 180 -32.53 5.78 -1.83
N LEU A 181 -32.29 5.97 -3.13
CA LEU A 181 -31.60 4.98 -3.96
C LEU A 181 -30.18 4.66 -3.45
N PRO A 182 -29.33 5.64 -3.07
CA PRO A 182 -28.02 5.35 -2.48
C PRO A 182 -28.12 4.68 -1.11
N VAL A 183 -29.15 4.98 -0.32
CA VAL A 183 -29.37 4.39 1.01
C VAL A 183 -29.76 2.91 0.89
N PHE A 184 -30.63 2.57 -0.07
CA PHE A 184 -31.02 1.20 -0.40
C PHE A 184 -29.81 0.37 -0.87
N ILE A 185 -29.08 0.88 -1.88
CA ILE A 185 -27.89 0.22 -2.44
C ILE A 185 -26.79 0.07 -1.37
N GLY A 186 -26.48 1.13 -0.63
CA GLY A 186 -25.45 1.12 0.40
C GLY A 186 -25.74 0.16 1.55
N THR A 187 -27.01 0.01 1.94
CA THR A 187 -27.41 -0.98 2.95
C THR A 187 -27.27 -2.41 2.42
N LEU A 188 -27.75 -2.69 1.20
CA LEU A 188 -27.61 -4.02 0.60
C LEU A 188 -26.15 -4.47 0.48
N ILE A 189 -25.26 -3.58 0.01
CA ILE A 189 -23.83 -3.85 -0.07
C ILE A 189 -23.23 -4.11 1.33
N SER A 190 -23.54 -3.26 2.31
CA SER A 190 -22.94 -3.36 3.65
C SER A 190 -23.45 -4.58 4.44
N THR A 191 -24.71 -4.99 4.25
CA THR A 191 -25.28 -6.22 4.83
C THR A 191 -24.78 -7.49 4.13
N TYR A 192 -24.50 -7.46 2.82
CA TYR A 192 -23.93 -8.62 2.10
C TYR A 192 -22.50 -8.95 2.55
N TYR A 193 -21.73 -7.95 2.98
CA TYR A 193 -20.34 -8.11 3.42
C TYR A 193 -20.14 -8.18 4.94
N ASP A 194 -21.18 -8.38 5.78
CA ASP A 194 -20.99 -8.54 7.23
C ASP A 194 -20.29 -9.88 7.55
N LEU A 195 -19.14 -9.83 8.24
CA LEU A 195 -18.34 -10.99 8.62
C LEU A 195 -19.03 -11.88 9.67
N GLN A 196 -20.06 -11.39 10.37
CA GLN A 196 -20.90 -12.18 11.28
C GLN A 196 -22.32 -12.37 10.71
N PHE A 197 -22.43 -12.59 9.40
CA PHE A 197 -23.72 -12.81 8.72
C PHE A 197 -24.48 -14.03 9.29
N ASN A 198 -25.56 -13.77 10.02
CA ASN A 198 -26.50 -14.78 10.47
C ASN A 198 -27.82 -14.65 9.70
N SER A 199 -28.21 -15.68 8.94
CA SER A 199 -29.42 -15.67 8.11
C SER A 199 -30.71 -15.55 8.93
N PHE A 200 -30.76 -16.14 10.14
CA PHE A 200 -31.88 -15.98 11.07
C PHE A 200 -31.89 -14.58 11.71
N GLY A 201 -30.71 -14.05 12.08
CA GLY A 201 -30.57 -12.67 12.57
C GLY A 201 -30.99 -11.62 11.55
N LEU A 202 -30.68 -11.85 10.26
CA LEU A 202 -31.14 -11.05 9.12
C LEU A 202 -32.66 -11.16 8.91
N PHE A 203 -33.23 -12.37 8.95
CA PHE A 203 -34.68 -12.55 8.87
C PHE A 203 -35.39 -11.76 9.99
N CYS A 204 -34.89 -11.84 11.23
CA CYS A 204 -35.38 -11.02 12.33
C CYS A 204 -35.23 -9.51 12.08
N ALA A 205 -34.14 -9.06 11.46
CA ALA A 205 -33.95 -7.65 11.11
C ALA A 205 -35.00 -7.16 10.09
N VAL A 206 -35.25 -7.93 9.04
CA VAL A 206 -36.24 -7.63 7.99
C VAL A 206 -37.65 -7.66 8.57
N MET A 207 -38.00 -8.64 9.41
CA MET A 207 -39.28 -8.67 10.12
C MET A 207 -39.45 -7.46 11.05
N SER A 208 -38.40 -7.06 11.79
CA SER A 208 -38.42 -5.86 12.63
C SER A 208 -38.63 -4.58 11.81
N MET A 209 -37.98 -4.45 10.65
CA MET A 209 -38.16 -3.35 9.71
C MET A 209 -39.61 -3.27 9.20
N LEU A 210 -40.19 -4.39 8.77
CA LEU A 210 -41.58 -4.47 8.30
C LEU A 210 -42.58 -4.13 9.40
N PHE A 211 -42.43 -4.71 10.60
CA PHE A 211 -43.28 -4.34 11.74
C PHE A 211 -43.12 -2.88 12.13
N THR A 212 -41.92 -2.30 12.09
CA THR A 212 -41.69 -0.87 12.37
C THR A 212 -42.41 0.01 11.34
N ALA A 213 -42.35 -0.33 10.06
CA ALA A 213 -42.99 0.45 9.00
C ALA A 213 -44.53 0.40 9.08
N ILE A 214 -45.11 -0.79 9.27
CA ILE A 214 -46.55 -0.98 9.49
C ILE A 214 -46.99 -0.25 10.76
N TYR A 215 -46.20 -0.34 11.83
CA TYR A 215 -46.46 0.31 13.11
C TYR A 215 -46.51 1.84 12.99
N GLN A 216 -45.54 2.48 12.31
CA GLN A 216 -45.54 3.93 12.11
C GLN A 216 -46.82 4.41 11.38
N ILE A 217 -47.24 3.68 10.34
CA ILE A 217 -48.47 3.98 9.58
C ILE A 217 -49.73 3.78 10.43
N LEU A 218 -49.79 2.71 11.23
CA LEU A 218 -50.92 2.44 12.13
C LEU A 218 -51.02 3.48 13.25
N VAL A 219 -49.89 3.94 13.82
CA VAL A 219 -49.89 5.01 14.83
C VAL A 219 -50.46 6.31 14.24
N GLU A 220 -49.95 6.75 13.08
CA GLU A 220 -50.44 7.97 12.42
C GLU A 220 -51.95 7.87 12.10
N HIS A 221 -52.42 6.71 11.63
CA HIS A 221 -53.85 6.47 11.38
C HIS A 221 -54.67 6.52 12.67
N TYR A 222 -54.24 5.85 13.73
CA TYR A 222 -55.00 5.77 14.99
C TYR A 222 -55.05 7.11 15.72
N GLN A 223 -53.95 7.88 15.72
CA GLN A 223 -53.92 9.23 16.29
C GLN A 223 -54.93 10.15 15.58
N LYS A 224 -55.03 10.07 14.25
CA LYS A 224 -56.02 10.83 13.45
C LYS A 224 -57.46 10.33 13.67
N SER A 225 -57.69 9.02 13.64
CA SER A 225 -59.03 8.42 13.74
C SER A 225 -59.66 8.49 15.14
N TYR A 226 -58.84 8.49 16.20
CA TYR A 226 -59.30 8.60 17.59
C TYR A 226 -59.00 9.96 18.26
N ASN A 227 -58.39 10.90 17.53
CA ASN A 227 -57.97 12.22 18.02
C ASN A 227 -57.20 12.14 19.35
N CYS A 228 -56.20 11.25 19.41
CA CYS A 228 -55.46 10.92 20.62
C CYS A 228 -53.97 11.26 20.54
N ASP A 229 -53.39 11.70 21.65
CA ASP A 229 -51.95 11.89 21.77
C ASP A 229 -51.20 10.55 21.85
N SER A 230 -49.95 10.59 21.39
CA SER A 230 -48.93 9.56 21.43
C SER A 230 -48.81 8.88 22.80
N LEU A 231 -48.80 9.64 23.91
CA LEU A 231 -48.66 9.06 25.25
C LEU A 231 -49.93 8.32 25.69
N GLN A 232 -51.10 8.79 25.25
CA GLN A 232 -52.38 8.12 25.48
C GLN A 232 -52.43 6.79 24.71
N LEU A 233 -51.91 6.75 23.48
CA LEU A 233 -51.84 5.53 22.68
C LEU A 233 -50.82 4.53 23.26
N LEU A 234 -49.65 5.00 23.70
CA LEU A 234 -48.61 4.20 24.37
C LEU A 234 -49.13 3.55 25.67
N PHE A 235 -49.95 4.28 26.45
CA PHE A 235 -50.58 3.76 27.68
C PHE A 235 -51.41 2.49 27.46
N TYR A 236 -52.05 2.35 26.27
CA TYR A 236 -52.74 1.11 25.89
C TYR A 236 -51.79 0.09 25.24
N GLN A 237 -50.87 0.53 24.39
CA GLN A 237 -50.00 -0.39 23.63
C GLN A 237 -48.99 -1.14 24.50
N ALA A 238 -48.35 -0.49 25.48
CA ALA A 238 -47.31 -1.11 26.32
C ALA A 238 -47.83 -2.35 27.10
N PRO A 239 -48.92 -2.28 27.89
CA PRO A 239 -49.39 -3.45 28.64
C PRO A 239 -49.94 -4.55 27.74
N LEU A 240 -50.62 -4.19 26.63
CA LEU A 240 -51.10 -5.17 25.66
C LEU A 240 -49.94 -5.90 24.96
N SER A 241 -48.85 -5.20 24.65
CA SER A 241 -47.65 -5.82 24.04
C SER A 241 -46.95 -6.77 25.01
N GLY A 242 -46.84 -6.40 26.29
CA GLY A 242 -46.33 -7.29 27.33
C GLY A 242 -47.18 -8.56 27.50
N LEU A 243 -48.51 -8.44 27.48
CA LEU A 243 -49.42 -9.59 27.54
C LEU A 243 -49.34 -10.48 26.29
N LEU A 244 -49.28 -9.88 25.09
CA LEU A 244 -49.14 -10.64 23.83
C LEU A 244 -47.81 -11.41 23.77
N LEU A 245 -46.71 -10.81 24.20
CA LEU A 245 -45.42 -11.51 24.27
C LEU A 245 -45.39 -12.59 25.36
N LEU A 246 -46.06 -12.37 26.51
CA LEU A 246 -46.15 -13.38 27.58
C LEU A 246 -46.87 -14.66 27.13
N LEU A 247 -47.82 -14.58 26.18
CA LEU A 247 -48.45 -15.75 25.56
C LEU A 247 -47.51 -16.52 24.62
N ILE A 248 -46.52 -15.83 24.04
CA ILE A 248 -45.58 -16.40 23.05
C ILE A 248 -44.31 -16.92 23.73
N LEU A 249 -43.88 -16.30 24.83
CA LEU A 249 -42.67 -16.61 25.60
C LEU A 249 -42.46 -18.12 25.88
N PRO A 250 -43.47 -18.92 26.32
CA PRO A 250 -43.27 -20.34 26.62
C PRO A 250 -42.83 -21.20 25.42
N PHE A 251 -43.11 -20.74 24.19
CA PHE A 251 -42.77 -21.46 22.95
C PHE A 251 -41.34 -21.16 22.45
N PHE A 252 -40.70 -20.12 22.97
CA PHE A 252 -39.38 -19.65 22.51
C PHE A 252 -38.32 -19.64 23.63
N GLU A 253 -38.71 -19.50 24.90
CA GLU A 253 -37.79 -19.43 26.04
C GLU A 253 -38.18 -20.41 27.16
N PRO A 254 -37.31 -21.36 27.54
CA PRO A 254 -37.63 -22.38 28.55
C PRO A 254 -37.65 -21.78 29.97
N ILE A 255 -38.87 -21.52 30.44
CA ILE A 255 -39.18 -20.83 31.71
C ILE A 255 -38.47 -21.45 32.93
N SER A 256 -38.18 -22.76 32.90
CA SER A 256 -37.48 -23.49 33.96
C SER A 256 -36.07 -22.97 34.28
N ASN A 257 -35.44 -22.20 33.40
CA ASN A 257 -34.11 -21.64 33.65
C ASN A 257 -34.11 -20.27 34.37
N LEU A 258 -35.25 -19.57 34.52
CA LEU A 258 -35.26 -18.20 35.06
C LEU A 258 -34.65 -18.08 36.47
N GLY A 259 -34.78 -19.12 37.31
CA GLY A 259 -34.21 -19.15 38.66
C GLY A 259 -32.70 -18.94 38.73
N LYS A 260 -31.96 -19.21 37.64
CA LYS A 260 -30.50 -19.02 37.55
C LYS A 260 -30.08 -17.54 37.47
N PHE A 261 -30.99 -16.64 37.13
CA PHE A 261 -30.71 -15.22 36.90
C PHE A 261 -31.14 -14.31 38.07
N ILE A 262 -31.56 -14.90 39.20
CA ILE A 262 -31.96 -14.16 40.42
C ILE A 262 -30.69 -13.74 41.19
N ASN A 263 -29.97 -12.77 40.63
CA ASN A 263 -28.84 -12.08 41.26
C ASN A 263 -29.15 -10.58 41.32
N ILE A 264 -28.81 -9.92 42.43
CA ILE A 264 -29.01 -8.48 42.67
C ILE A 264 -28.43 -7.64 41.53
N ASP A 265 -27.23 -7.97 41.04
CA ASP A 265 -26.58 -7.24 39.94
C ASP A 265 -27.41 -7.32 38.65
N ILE A 266 -27.87 -8.52 38.30
CA ILE A 266 -28.67 -8.77 37.08
C ILE A 266 -30.03 -8.06 37.20
N ILE A 267 -30.67 -8.16 38.37
CA ILE A 267 -31.96 -7.51 38.65
C ILE A 267 -31.84 -5.98 38.55
N ALA A 268 -30.78 -5.39 39.12
CA ALA A 268 -30.52 -3.95 39.02
C ALA A 268 -30.32 -3.50 37.56
N LEU A 269 -29.63 -4.30 36.74
CA LEU A 269 -29.39 -4.01 35.33
C LEU A 269 -30.64 -4.19 34.46
N VAL A 270 -31.48 -5.19 34.74
CA VAL A 270 -32.79 -5.37 34.10
C VAL A 270 -33.72 -4.19 34.42
N LEU A 271 -33.77 -3.75 35.68
CA LEU A 271 -34.56 -2.58 36.09
C LEU A 271 -34.05 -1.28 35.46
N LEU A 272 -32.73 -1.09 35.39
CA LEU A 272 -32.10 0.05 34.69
C LEU A 272 -32.42 0.03 33.19
N CYS A 273 -32.34 -1.13 32.54
CA CYS A 273 -32.70 -1.31 31.13
C CYS A 273 -34.18 -0.93 30.89
N GLY A 274 -35.10 -1.36 31.76
CA GLY A 274 -36.51 -0.99 31.71
C GLY A 274 -36.78 0.51 31.91
N LEU A 275 -36.07 1.16 32.83
CA LEU A 275 -36.14 2.62 33.02
C LEU A 275 -35.67 3.39 31.78
N VAL A 276 -34.56 2.97 31.17
CA VAL A 276 -34.05 3.61 29.95
C VAL A 276 -34.98 3.33 28.77
N ALA A 277 -35.54 2.12 28.65
CA ALA A 277 -36.53 1.76 27.65
C ALA A 277 -37.81 2.61 27.75
N PHE A 278 -38.27 2.96 28.96
CA PHE A 278 -39.35 3.93 29.15
C PHE A 278 -39.00 5.30 28.55
N PHE A 279 -37.79 5.84 28.79
CA PHE A 279 -37.38 7.12 28.21
C PHE A 279 -37.26 7.08 26.68
N VAL A 280 -36.82 5.96 26.10
CA VAL A 280 -36.86 5.75 24.64
C VAL A 280 -38.30 5.80 24.15
N ASN A 281 -39.19 4.96 24.69
CA ASN A 281 -40.59 4.90 24.25
C ASN A 281 -41.29 6.27 24.40
N PHE A 282 -41.20 6.91 25.57
CA PHE A 282 -41.76 8.25 25.81
C PHE A 282 -41.32 9.28 24.76
N SER A 283 -40.01 9.33 24.47
CA SER A 283 -39.45 10.34 23.56
C SER A 283 -39.63 10.01 22.07
N VAL A 284 -39.64 8.73 21.68
CA VAL A 284 -40.00 8.30 20.31
C VAL A 284 -41.44 8.70 19.99
N PHE A 285 -42.38 8.38 20.89
CA PHE A 285 -43.79 8.71 20.69
C PHE A 285 -44.02 10.21 20.66
N TRP A 286 -43.43 10.99 21.58
CA TRP A 286 -43.59 12.44 21.57
C TRP A 286 -43.08 13.08 20.26
N VAL A 287 -41.97 12.60 19.71
CA VAL A 287 -41.45 13.11 18.43
C VAL A 287 -42.36 12.72 17.26
N ILE A 288 -42.88 11.48 17.21
CA ILE A 288 -43.80 11.03 16.14
C ILE A 288 -45.18 11.72 16.21
N GLY A 289 -45.63 12.14 17.40
CA GLY A 289 -46.86 12.93 17.54
C GLY A 289 -46.76 14.39 17.11
N ASN A 290 -45.55 14.98 17.17
CA ASN A 290 -45.31 16.40 16.87
C ASN A 290 -44.59 16.64 15.52
N LEU A 291 -43.99 15.60 14.93
CA LEU A 291 -43.34 15.61 13.61
C LEU A 291 -43.74 14.36 12.81
N SER A 292 -43.76 14.44 11.49
CA SER A 292 -44.14 13.29 10.65
C SER A 292 -43.19 12.09 10.82
N ALA A 293 -43.70 10.88 10.58
CA ALA A 293 -42.91 9.64 10.64
C ALA A 293 -41.63 9.70 9.77
N VAL A 294 -41.72 10.34 8.59
CA VAL A 294 -40.58 10.59 7.69
C VAL A 294 -39.52 11.49 8.36
N ALA A 295 -39.94 12.58 9.01
CA ALA A 295 -39.02 13.47 9.73
C ALA A 295 -38.37 12.78 10.94
N TYR A 296 -39.12 11.96 11.69
CA TYR A 296 -38.56 11.14 12.76
C TYR A 296 -37.46 10.19 12.24
N ASN A 297 -37.70 9.49 11.13
CA ASN A 297 -36.72 8.56 10.56
C ASN A 297 -35.45 9.28 10.05
N MET A 298 -35.56 10.50 9.50
CA MET A 298 -34.38 11.32 9.16
C MET A 298 -33.52 11.68 10.38
N ILE A 299 -34.15 11.99 11.52
CA ILE A 299 -33.44 12.21 12.81
C ILE A 299 -32.86 10.87 13.33
N GLY A 300 -33.39 9.73 12.89
CA GLY A 300 -32.82 8.39 13.08
C GLY A 300 -31.47 8.20 12.38
N HIS A 301 -31.35 8.61 11.12
CA HIS A 301 -30.10 8.47 10.33
C HIS A 301 -28.90 9.14 11.01
N SER A 302 -29.08 10.33 11.61
CA SER A 302 -28.03 11.03 12.38
C SER A 302 -27.61 10.30 13.66
N LYS A 303 -28.49 9.46 14.24
CA LYS A 303 -28.16 8.63 15.43
C LYS A 303 -27.39 7.39 15.04
N THR A 304 -27.72 6.78 13.90
CA THR A 304 -27.09 5.54 13.41
C THR A 304 -25.56 5.64 13.39
N LEU A 305 -25.00 6.73 12.85
CA LEU A 305 -23.54 6.95 12.81
C LEU A 305 -22.89 6.95 14.20
N LEU A 306 -23.50 7.65 15.16
CA LEU A 306 -22.98 7.79 16.52
C LEU A 306 -23.20 6.52 17.38
N ILE A 307 -24.29 5.78 17.15
CA ILE A 307 -24.50 4.46 17.79
C ILE A 307 -23.48 3.45 17.28
N ILE A 308 -23.18 3.44 15.98
CA ILE A 308 -22.16 2.56 15.38
C ILE A 308 -20.76 2.86 15.97
N PHE A 309 -20.39 4.14 16.06
CA PHE A 309 -19.10 4.57 16.62
C PHE A 309 -18.95 4.19 18.12
N ILE A 310 -19.95 4.54 18.94
CA ILE A 310 -19.93 4.26 20.38
C ILE A 310 -20.03 2.74 20.66
N GLY A 311 -20.83 2.02 19.87
CA GLY A 311 -20.97 0.56 19.98
C GLY A 311 -19.65 -0.18 19.72
N SER A 312 -18.90 0.20 18.67
CA SER A 312 -17.58 -0.37 18.43
C SER A 312 -16.59 -0.08 19.57
N PHE A 313 -16.58 1.14 20.10
CA PHE A 313 -15.69 1.52 21.20
C PHE A 313 -15.97 0.74 22.50
N ILE A 314 -17.26 0.46 22.81
CA ILE A 314 -17.66 -0.25 24.03
C ILE A 314 -17.51 -1.77 23.91
N PHE A 315 -17.91 -2.36 22.78
CA PHE A 315 -17.94 -3.83 22.62
C PHE A 315 -16.71 -4.40 21.90
N ARG A 316 -15.82 -3.55 21.36
CA ARG A 316 -14.69 -3.94 20.49
C ARG A 316 -15.11 -4.74 19.26
N GLU A 317 -16.36 -4.57 18.81
CA GLU A 317 -16.84 -5.20 17.57
C GLU A 317 -16.18 -4.53 16.36
N PRO A 318 -15.59 -5.31 15.42
CA PRO A 318 -14.94 -4.76 14.24
C PRO A 318 -15.97 -4.10 13.33
N LEU A 319 -15.78 -2.81 13.04
CA LEU A 319 -16.57 -2.12 12.01
C LEU A 319 -16.18 -2.62 10.62
N ASN A 320 -17.17 -2.69 9.74
CA ASN A 320 -17.07 -3.58 8.59
C ASN A 320 -16.02 -3.14 7.56
N GLN A 321 -15.13 -4.08 7.20
CA GLN A 321 -13.72 -3.79 6.93
C GLN A 321 -13.42 -3.33 5.49
N ARG A 322 -14.47 -3.08 4.69
CA ARG A 322 -14.38 -2.60 3.30
C ARG A 322 -14.84 -1.15 3.10
N GLN A 323 -15.25 -0.45 4.16
CA GLN A 323 -15.61 0.98 4.11
C GLN A 323 -14.65 1.90 4.86
N MET A 324 -13.67 1.35 5.59
CA MET A 324 -12.46 2.06 6.04
C MET A 324 -11.27 1.11 5.96
N THR A 325 -10.28 1.44 5.13
CA THR A 325 -9.09 0.62 4.85
C THR A 325 -8.01 0.77 5.93
N THR A 326 -8.23 0.21 7.12
CA THR A 326 -7.14 -0.14 8.06
C THR A 326 -7.45 -1.44 8.78
N SER A 327 -6.98 -2.55 8.22
CA SER A 327 -6.78 -3.81 8.93
C SER A 327 -5.50 -4.43 8.41
N ALA A 328 -4.54 -4.65 9.30
CA ALA A 328 -3.15 -4.97 8.95
C ALA A 328 -3.06 -5.98 7.82
N SER A 329 -2.59 -5.49 6.66
CA SER A 329 -2.48 -6.21 5.41
C SER A 329 -1.01 -6.25 5.04
N TYR A 330 -0.50 -7.45 4.80
CA TYR A 330 0.93 -7.68 4.74
C TYR A 330 1.42 -7.83 3.30
N ALA A 331 2.63 -7.36 3.04
CA ALA A 331 3.35 -7.60 1.78
C ALA A 331 4.69 -8.27 2.06
N ILE A 332 5.14 -9.12 1.13
CA ILE A 332 6.41 -9.81 1.20
C ILE A 332 7.32 -9.29 0.07
N GLY A 333 8.53 -8.85 0.44
CA GLY A 333 9.62 -8.67 -0.51
C GLY A 333 10.57 -9.86 -0.47
N ILE A 334 10.94 -10.38 -1.64
CA ILE A 334 11.96 -11.42 -1.82
C ILE A 334 13.08 -10.87 -2.70
N ASP A 335 14.32 -10.99 -2.23
CA ASP A 335 15.54 -10.52 -2.89
C ASP A 335 16.49 -11.70 -3.06
N VAL A 336 16.92 -11.96 -4.29
CA VAL A 336 17.90 -13.01 -4.63
C VAL A 336 19.20 -12.41 -5.14
N GLY A 337 19.90 -11.75 -4.21
CA GLY A 337 21.27 -11.31 -4.37
C GLY A 337 22.30 -12.45 -4.47
N THR A 338 23.44 -12.14 -5.09
CA THR A 338 24.57 -13.03 -5.47
C THR A 338 24.86 -14.25 -4.58
N GLY A 339 24.84 -14.11 -3.24
CA GLY A 339 25.23 -15.20 -2.31
C GLY A 339 24.15 -15.63 -1.33
N SER A 340 22.95 -15.04 -1.37
CA SER A 340 21.87 -15.37 -0.42
C SER A 340 20.51 -14.85 -0.88
N VAL A 341 19.48 -15.65 -0.64
CA VAL A 341 18.10 -15.14 -0.61
C VAL A 341 17.87 -14.34 0.66
N ARG A 342 17.15 -13.23 0.55
CA ARG A 342 16.55 -12.46 1.65
C ARG A 342 15.03 -12.42 1.50
N CYS A 343 14.33 -12.35 2.62
CA CYS A 343 12.87 -12.19 2.70
C CYS A 343 12.55 -11.15 3.78
N MET A 344 11.56 -10.30 3.55
CA MET A 344 11.07 -9.34 4.55
C MET A 344 9.55 -9.16 4.43
N ILE A 345 8.85 -9.18 5.57
CA ILE A 345 7.40 -8.98 5.65
C ILE A 345 7.12 -7.59 6.22
N PHE A 346 6.31 -6.81 5.50
CA PHE A 346 5.95 -5.43 5.82
C PHE A 346 4.50 -5.33 6.32
N ASP A 347 4.22 -4.40 7.24
CA ASP A 347 2.87 -4.02 7.67
C ASP A 347 2.19 -3.02 6.74
N GLU A 348 0.95 -2.61 7.05
CA GLU A 348 0.19 -1.64 6.26
C GLU A 348 0.77 -0.20 6.26
N LYS A 349 1.87 0.01 6.99
CA LYS A 349 2.64 1.27 7.06
C LYS A 349 4.06 1.07 6.53
N TRP A 350 4.32 -0.05 5.87
CA TRP A 350 5.64 -0.43 5.33
C TRP A 350 6.73 -0.58 6.40
N THR A 351 6.33 -0.88 7.64
CA THR A 351 7.24 -1.22 8.74
C THR A 351 7.68 -2.67 8.60
N PRO A 352 8.99 -2.99 8.66
CA PRO A 352 9.46 -4.37 8.60
C PRO A 352 9.13 -5.14 9.89
N ILE A 353 8.27 -6.16 9.78
CA ILE A 353 7.80 -7.00 10.90
C ILE A 353 8.76 -8.17 11.11
N ALA A 354 9.16 -8.83 10.02
CA ALA A 354 9.96 -10.05 9.99
C ALA A 354 10.99 -9.95 8.88
N GLN A 355 12.17 -10.54 9.08
CA GLN A 355 13.19 -10.68 8.05
C GLN A 355 13.90 -12.02 8.20
N CYS A 356 14.35 -12.62 7.10
CA CYS A 356 15.16 -13.84 7.09
C CYS A 356 16.15 -13.81 5.93
N GLN A 357 17.27 -14.49 6.07
CA GLN A 357 18.29 -14.65 5.05
C GLN A 357 18.80 -16.10 5.04
N LYS A 358 19.02 -16.67 3.87
CA LYS A 358 19.63 -18.00 3.68
C LYS A 358 20.64 -17.96 2.55
N ALA A 359 21.84 -18.47 2.79
CA ALA A 359 22.88 -18.59 1.77
C ALA A 359 22.46 -19.57 0.66
N ILE A 360 22.89 -19.29 -0.57
CA ILE A 360 22.67 -20.14 -1.75
C ILE A 360 24.00 -20.66 -2.29
N ARG A 361 23.97 -21.83 -2.92
CA ARG A 361 25.14 -22.51 -3.47
C ARG A 361 25.58 -21.87 -4.79
N THR A 362 26.78 -21.31 -4.78
CA THR A 362 27.51 -20.93 -6.00
C THR A 362 28.49 -22.04 -6.37
N PHE A 363 28.46 -22.48 -7.62
CA PHE A 363 29.45 -23.35 -8.21
C PHE A 363 30.52 -22.51 -8.92
N HIS A 364 31.78 -22.85 -8.70
CA HIS A 364 32.94 -22.20 -9.32
C HIS A 364 34.12 -23.17 -9.28
N SER A 365 34.98 -23.16 -10.29
CA SER A 365 36.14 -24.06 -10.37
C SER A 365 37.43 -23.29 -10.64
N SER A 366 38.50 -23.66 -9.93
CA SER A 366 39.86 -23.14 -10.20
C SER A 366 40.39 -23.49 -11.59
N SER A 367 39.77 -24.45 -12.29
CA SER A 367 40.07 -24.76 -13.70
C SER A 367 39.40 -23.82 -14.70
N ALA A 368 38.36 -23.08 -14.27
CA ALA A 368 37.53 -22.21 -15.10
C ALA A 368 37.24 -20.90 -14.34
N PRO A 369 38.25 -20.03 -14.16
CA PRO A 369 38.19 -18.90 -13.22
C PRO A 369 37.23 -17.76 -13.63
N LEU A 370 36.63 -17.83 -14.82
CA LEU A 370 35.61 -16.89 -15.32
C LEU A 370 34.19 -17.44 -15.20
N GLU A 371 34.03 -18.73 -14.86
CA GLU A 371 32.75 -19.44 -14.83
C GLU A 371 32.18 -19.46 -13.41
N TYR A 372 30.93 -19.01 -13.29
CA TYR A 372 30.18 -18.88 -12.05
C TYR A 372 28.72 -19.29 -12.27
N GLU A 373 28.31 -20.36 -11.60
CA GLU A 373 27.04 -21.04 -11.87
C GLU A 373 26.20 -21.20 -10.59
N GLN A 374 24.88 -21.26 -10.74
CA GLN A 374 23.94 -21.49 -9.64
C GLN A 374 22.86 -22.52 -10.04
N SER A 375 22.05 -22.92 -9.05
CA SER A 375 20.95 -23.86 -9.22
C SER A 375 19.61 -23.18 -8.97
N SER A 376 18.69 -23.26 -9.93
CA SER A 376 17.38 -22.61 -9.85
C SER A 376 16.43 -23.26 -8.85
N GLU A 377 16.72 -24.49 -8.41
CA GLU A 377 15.99 -25.18 -7.33
C GLU A 377 16.59 -24.86 -5.95
N ASP A 378 17.92 -24.75 -5.81
CA ASP A 378 18.57 -24.34 -4.54
C ASP A 378 18.10 -22.95 -4.09
N ILE A 379 18.00 -22.02 -5.05
CA ILE A 379 17.44 -20.68 -4.85
C ILE A 379 15.98 -20.76 -4.40
N TRP A 380 15.15 -21.54 -5.08
CA TRP A 380 13.73 -21.65 -4.74
C TRP A 380 13.53 -22.26 -3.34
N GLN A 381 14.26 -23.33 -3.01
CA GLN A 381 14.29 -23.92 -1.66
C GLN A 381 14.91 -22.99 -0.60
N ALA A 382 15.65 -21.94 -1.00
CA ALA A 382 16.06 -20.87 -0.10
C ALA A 382 14.94 -19.84 0.13
N ILE A 383 14.17 -19.47 -0.89
CA ILE A 383 12.96 -18.63 -0.77
C ILE A 383 11.91 -19.30 0.12
N CYS A 384 11.55 -20.55 -0.14
CA CYS A 384 10.57 -21.31 0.64
C CYS A 384 10.96 -21.39 2.12
N TYR A 385 12.24 -21.59 2.41
CA TYR A 385 12.77 -21.53 3.78
C TYR A 385 12.60 -20.14 4.39
N CYS A 386 13.04 -19.08 3.72
CA CYS A 386 13.02 -17.72 4.26
C CYS A 386 11.60 -17.21 4.54
N VAL A 387 10.64 -17.47 3.65
CA VAL A 387 9.22 -17.10 3.85
C VAL A 387 8.64 -17.83 5.07
N ARG A 388 8.77 -19.17 5.12
CA ARG A 388 8.31 -19.98 6.26
C ARG A 388 8.95 -19.51 7.57
N LYS A 389 10.25 -19.21 7.57
CA LYS A 389 10.99 -18.75 8.75
C LYS A 389 10.48 -17.40 9.27
N CYS A 390 10.19 -16.44 8.38
CA CYS A 390 9.59 -15.16 8.77
C CYS A 390 8.21 -15.33 9.42
N LEU A 391 7.39 -16.27 8.94
CA LEU A 391 6.07 -16.59 9.53
C LEU A 391 6.22 -17.28 10.90
N GLU A 392 7.13 -18.23 11.03
CA GLU A 392 7.46 -18.93 12.28
C GLU A 392 7.95 -17.98 13.38
N GLU A 393 8.97 -17.17 13.10
CA GLU A 393 9.68 -16.37 14.11
C GLU A 393 8.83 -15.27 14.74
N LYS A 394 7.78 -14.83 14.03
CA LYS A 394 6.79 -13.86 14.54
C LYS A 394 5.47 -14.52 14.90
N ALA A 395 5.40 -15.85 14.89
CA ALA A 395 4.23 -16.67 15.22
C ALA A 395 2.95 -16.18 14.52
N PHE A 396 3.04 -15.93 13.20
CA PHE A 396 1.90 -15.48 12.39
C PHE A 396 0.73 -16.46 12.55
N THR A 397 -0.39 -15.96 13.06
CA THR A 397 -1.62 -16.75 13.12
C THR A 397 -2.15 -16.99 11.71
N SER A 398 -2.95 -18.05 11.51
CA SER A 398 -3.61 -18.31 10.22
C SER A 398 -4.44 -17.12 9.71
N GLU A 399 -4.99 -16.30 10.62
CA GLU A 399 -5.68 -15.06 10.26
C GLU A 399 -4.72 -13.98 9.75
N GLN A 400 -3.51 -13.85 10.32
CA GLN A 400 -2.49 -12.93 9.81
C GLN A 400 -1.93 -13.39 8.47
N THR A 401 -1.66 -14.68 8.30
CA THR A 401 -1.21 -15.23 7.01
C THR A 401 -2.27 -15.03 5.92
N ALA A 402 -3.56 -15.17 6.26
CA ALA A 402 -4.70 -14.85 5.37
C ALA A 402 -4.89 -13.35 5.07
N ARG A 403 -4.11 -12.46 5.69
CA ARG A 403 -4.06 -11.01 5.39
C ARG A 403 -2.82 -10.60 4.60
N ILE A 404 -1.94 -11.54 4.25
CA ILE A 404 -0.90 -11.28 3.23
C ILE A 404 -1.63 -11.05 1.90
N ARG A 405 -1.33 -9.92 1.23
CA ARG A 405 -2.00 -9.50 -0.01
C ARG A 405 -1.13 -9.67 -1.24
N SER A 406 0.18 -9.53 -1.06
CA SER A 406 1.13 -9.55 -2.15
C SER A 406 2.47 -10.16 -1.78
N ILE A 407 3.14 -10.70 -2.78
CA ILE A 407 4.56 -11.02 -2.78
C ILE A 407 5.19 -10.43 -4.04
N GLY A 408 6.38 -9.84 -3.92
CA GLY A 408 7.18 -9.41 -5.07
C GLY A 408 8.58 -10.01 -5.01
N PHE A 409 9.17 -10.21 -6.18
CA PHE A 409 10.45 -10.88 -6.37
C PHE A 409 11.41 -9.98 -7.13
N ASP A 410 12.62 -9.85 -6.59
CA ASP A 410 13.79 -9.35 -7.29
C ASP A 410 14.95 -10.34 -7.21
N ALA A 411 15.86 -10.22 -8.17
CA ALA A 411 17.08 -11.01 -8.23
C ALA A 411 18.17 -10.33 -9.04
N THR A 412 19.40 -10.84 -8.90
CA THR A 412 20.46 -10.54 -9.87
C THR A 412 20.03 -10.92 -11.30
N CYS A 413 20.52 -10.21 -12.32
CA CYS A 413 20.28 -10.50 -13.74
C CYS A 413 21.11 -11.71 -14.25
N SER A 414 20.86 -12.86 -13.65
CA SER A 414 21.47 -14.15 -13.98
C SER A 414 20.58 -14.94 -14.96
N LEU A 415 21.17 -15.67 -15.90
CA LEU A 415 20.45 -16.40 -16.95
C LEU A 415 20.07 -17.81 -16.49
N VAL A 416 18.77 -18.10 -16.38
CA VAL A 416 18.22 -19.43 -16.02
C VAL A 416 17.77 -20.16 -17.29
N VAL A 417 18.10 -21.45 -17.39
CA VAL A 417 17.74 -22.30 -18.55
C VAL A 417 16.95 -23.53 -18.11
N VAL A 418 15.84 -23.80 -18.81
CA VAL A 418 14.97 -24.97 -18.59
C VAL A 418 14.44 -25.58 -19.90
N ASP A 419 14.00 -26.84 -19.84
CA ASP A 419 13.39 -27.56 -20.96
C ASP A 419 11.87 -27.30 -21.11
N GLU A 420 11.24 -28.00 -22.06
CA GLU A 420 9.80 -27.94 -22.35
C GLU A 420 8.91 -28.41 -21.18
N LYS A 421 9.48 -29.10 -20.18
CA LYS A 421 8.83 -29.55 -18.94
C LYS A 421 9.28 -28.72 -17.74
N TYR A 422 9.90 -27.57 -18.01
CA TYR A 422 10.44 -26.62 -17.04
C TYR A 422 11.50 -27.23 -16.10
N GLN A 423 12.11 -28.35 -16.50
CA GLN A 423 13.20 -28.97 -15.75
C GLN A 423 14.52 -28.24 -16.02
N PRO A 424 15.41 -28.13 -15.02
CA PRO A 424 16.74 -27.55 -15.20
C PRO A 424 17.50 -28.14 -16.40
N VAL A 425 18.12 -27.27 -17.20
CA VAL A 425 19.02 -27.65 -18.31
C VAL A 425 20.39 -27.07 -18.02
N SER A 426 21.41 -27.94 -17.96
CA SER A 426 22.79 -27.53 -17.66
C SER A 426 23.28 -26.43 -18.60
N VAL A 427 23.84 -25.38 -18.01
CA VAL A 427 24.63 -24.34 -18.69
C VAL A 427 26.13 -24.64 -18.68
N SER A 428 26.51 -25.76 -18.07
CA SER A 428 27.87 -26.11 -17.70
C SER A 428 28.45 -27.18 -18.62
N LEU A 429 29.76 -27.09 -18.89
CA LEU A 429 30.50 -28.15 -19.59
C LEU A 429 30.58 -29.46 -18.78
N SER A 430 30.17 -29.45 -17.51
CA SER A 430 29.97 -30.64 -16.69
C SER A 430 28.78 -31.51 -17.14
N GLY A 431 27.80 -30.91 -17.83
CA GLY A 431 26.51 -31.53 -18.14
C GLY A 431 25.59 -31.78 -16.93
N ASN A 432 25.93 -31.26 -15.74
CA ASN A 432 25.09 -31.39 -14.55
C ASN A 432 23.90 -30.43 -14.61
N ASP A 433 22.68 -30.94 -14.67
CA ASP A 433 21.46 -30.13 -14.73
C ASP A 433 21.18 -29.34 -13.44
N GLU A 434 21.82 -29.65 -12.30
CA GLU A 434 21.78 -28.72 -11.14
C GLU A 434 22.44 -27.36 -11.43
N GLN A 435 23.35 -27.30 -12.41
CA GLN A 435 24.07 -26.09 -12.84
C GLN A 435 23.33 -25.49 -14.05
N ASN A 436 22.15 -24.91 -13.82
CA ASN A 436 21.28 -24.36 -14.88
C ASN A 436 21.17 -22.84 -14.89
N ILE A 437 21.98 -22.14 -14.07
CA ILE A 437 22.06 -20.68 -14.04
C ILE A 437 23.48 -20.23 -14.37
N ILE A 438 23.65 -19.37 -15.38
CA ILE A 438 24.86 -18.55 -15.56
C ILE A 438 24.67 -17.29 -14.70
N MET A 439 25.54 -17.07 -13.71
CA MET A 439 25.45 -15.89 -12.84
C MET A 439 25.64 -14.57 -13.60
N TRP A 440 25.12 -13.47 -13.06
CA TRP A 440 25.34 -12.12 -13.61
C TRP A 440 26.84 -11.82 -13.81
N LEU A 441 27.65 -12.09 -12.78
CA LEU A 441 29.11 -11.88 -12.74
C LEU A 441 29.95 -12.93 -13.49
N ASP A 442 29.31 -13.87 -14.20
CA ASP A 442 30.01 -14.81 -15.07
C ASP A 442 30.56 -14.12 -16.32
N HIS A 443 31.85 -14.32 -16.59
CA HIS A 443 32.59 -13.62 -17.64
C HIS A 443 32.97 -14.53 -18.82
N ARG A 444 32.44 -15.76 -18.92
CA ARG A 444 32.79 -16.73 -19.98
C ARG A 444 32.51 -16.22 -21.39
N ALA A 445 31.49 -15.38 -21.55
CA ALA A 445 31.03 -14.82 -22.82
C ALA A 445 31.83 -13.60 -23.33
N HIS A 446 33.08 -13.42 -22.88
CA HIS A 446 33.93 -12.28 -23.26
C HIS A 446 34.11 -12.15 -24.79
N ALA A 447 34.41 -13.25 -25.49
CA ALA A 447 34.61 -13.25 -26.95
C ALA A 447 33.30 -12.93 -27.69
N GLU A 448 32.19 -13.50 -27.23
CA GLU A 448 30.85 -13.27 -27.76
C GLU A 448 30.41 -11.80 -27.64
N ALA A 449 30.63 -11.20 -26.47
CA ALA A 449 30.34 -9.78 -26.26
C ALA A 449 31.21 -8.87 -27.13
N ALA A 450 32.49 -9.21 -27.35
CA ALA A 450 33.37 -8.49 -28.27
C ALA A 450 32.86 -8.54 -29.73
N ILE A 451 32.34 -9.70 -30.18
CA ILE A 451 31.71 -9.85 -31.50
C ILE A 451 30.48 -8.96 -31.62
N ILE A 452 29.56 -8.98 -30.63
CA ILE A 452 28.36 -8.13 -30.63
C ILE A 452 28.73 -6.65 -30.66
N ASN A 453 29.73 -6.25 -29.87
CA ASN A 453 30.23 -4.87 -29.82
C ASN A 453 30.91 -4.41 -31.11
N SER A 454 31.64 -5.28 -31.82
CA SER A 454 32.23 -4.94 -33.13
C SER A 454 31.19 -4.61 -34.20
N SER A 455 29.96 -5.12 -34.03
CA SER A 455 28.91 -5.08 -35.05
C SER A 455 28.25 -3.71 -35.28
N SER A 456 28.57 -2.72 -34.44
CA SER A 456 28.07 -1.34 -34.49
C SER A 456 26.53 -1.22 -34.58
N ASP A 457 25.80 -2.12 -33.89
CA ASP A 457 24.34 -2.14 -33.95
C ASP A 457 23.68 -0.93 -33.28
N GLU A 458 22.52 -0.52 -33.78
CA GLU A 458 21.77 0.60 -33.21
C GLU A 458 21.33 0.33 -31.77
N VAL A 459 21.06 -0.93 -31.40
CA VAL A 459 20.65 -1.26 -30.02
C VAL A 459 21.75 -0.99 -28.99
N LEU A 460 23.03 -0.95 -29.40
CA LEU A 460 24.16 -0.63 -28.52
C LEU A 460 24.12 0.82 -27.99
N LYS A 461 23.38 1.73 -28.65
CA LYS A 461 23.13 3.09 -28.15
C LYS A 461 22.44 3.09 -26.79
N ASN A 462 21.57 2.11 -26.55
CA ASN A 462 20.83 1.94 -25.29
C ASN A 462 21.69 1.30 -24.17
N PHE A 463 22.98 1.04 -24.43
CA PHE A 463 23.93 0.49 -23.47
C PHE A 463 25.20 1.36 -23.39
N GLY A 464 25.06 2.67 -23.63
CA GLY A 464 26.18 3.62 -23.58
C GLY A 464 27.22 3.42 -24.69
N GLY A 465 26.89 2.65 -25.73
CA GLY A 465 27.74 2.33 -26.88
C GLY A 465 28.32 0.90 -26.90
N LYS A 466 28.19 0.12 -25.82
CA LYS A 466 28.69 -1.27 -25.74
C LYS A 466 27.78 -2.14 -24.88
N ILE A 467 27.48 -3.37 -25.32
CA ILE A 467 26.88 -4.40 -24.45
C ILE A 467 27.92 -4.89 -23.43
N SER A 468 27.48 -5.18 -22.21
CA SER A 468 28.32 -5.89 -21.22
C SER A 468 28.41 -7.38 -21.55
N LEU A 469 29.55 -7.99 -21.23
CA LEU A 469 29.73 -9.45 -21.24
C LEU A 469 28.86 -10.17 -20.19
N GLU A 470 28.35 -9.42 -19.22
CA GLU A 470 27.43 -9.91 -18.18
C GLU A 470 25.98 -10.05 -18.69
N MET A 471 25.65 -9.47 -19.85
CA MET A 471 24.29 -9.46 -20.43
C MET A 471 23.99 -10.69 -21.29
N GLN A 472 22.70 -11.03 -21.39
CA GLN A 472 22.29 -12.35 -21.88
C GLN A 472 22.58 -12.63 -23.37
N PRO A 473 22.57 -11.69 -24.32
CA PRO A 473 22.91 -11.99 -25.72
C PRO A 473 24.31 -12.61 -25.91
N GLY A 474 25.30 -12.17 -25.11
CA GLY A 474 26.64 -12.78 -25.12
C GLY A 474 26.60 -14.21 -24.56
N LYS A 475 25.95 -14.40 -23.41
CA LYS A 475 25.81 -15.71 -22.74
C LYS A 475 25.03 -16.72 -23.58
N LEU A 476 23.97 -16.29 -24.28
CA LEU A 476 23.19 -17.10 -25.23
C LEU A 476 24.03 -17.52 -26.45
N MET A 477 24.82 -16.59 -27.03
CA MET A 477 25.73 -16.94 -28.12
C MET A 477 26.83 -17.90 -27.65
N TRP A 478 27.29 -17.77 -26.41
CA TRP A 478 28.29 -18.68 -25.83
C TRP A 478 27.72 -20.08 -25.67
N LEU A 479 26.50 -20.20 -25.10
CA LEU A 479 25.80 -21.46 -24.92
C LEU A 479 25.60 -22.21 -26.24
N LYS A 480 25.12 -21.54 -27.29
CA LYS A 480 24.92 -22.15 -28.63
C LYS A 480 26.22 -22.64 -29.28
N ARG A 481 27.38 -22.06 -28.92
CA ARG A 481 28.69 -22.37 -29.52
C ARG A 481 29.48 -23.43 -28.76
N HIS A 482 29.39 -23.45 -27.43
CA HIS A 482 30.30 -24.22 -26.57
C HIS A 482 29.65 -25.44 -25.90
N LEU A 483 28.33 -25.44 -25.71
CA LEU A 483 27.64 -26.64 -25.21
C LEU A 483 27.41 -27.67 -26.34
N PRO A 484 27.31 -28.96 -26.00
CA PRO A 484 26.78 -29.98 -26.90
C PRO A 484 25.44 -29.54 -27.52
N GLN A 485 25.31 -29.68 -28.84
CA GLN A 485 24.13 -29.27 -29.61
C GLN A 485 22.81 -29.79 -29.03
N GLU A 486 22.82 -30.98 -28.44
CA GLU A 486 21.67 -31.63 -27.80
C GLU A 486 21.16 -30.83 -26.58
N GLN A 487 22.03 -30.15 -25.84
CA GLN A 487 21.63 -29.26 -24.73
C GLN A 487 20.99 -27.97 -25.24
N TRP A 488 21.54 -27.33 -26.28
CA TRP A 488 20.92 -26.15 -26.91
C TRP A 488 19.56 -26.46 -27.55
N THR A 489 19.41 -27.66 -28.11
CA THR A 489 18.13 -28.15 -28.65
C THR A 489 17.12 -28.50 -27.54
N ARG A 490 17.58 -28.99 -26.37
CA ARG A 490 16.73 -29.27 -25.20
C ARG A 490 16.27 -27.99 -24.48
N ALA A 491 17.08 -26.93 -24.49
CA ALA A 491 16.74 -25.65 -23.86
C ALA A 491 15.52 -25.00 -24.55
N ARG A 492 14.37 -24.99 -23.87
CA ARG A 492 13.11 -24.44 -24.39
C ARG A 492 12.81 -23.03 -23.91
N HIS A 493 13.19 -22.70 -22.68
CA HIS A 493 13.01 -21.34 -22.16
C HIS A 493 14.28 -20.81 -21.51
N PHE A 494 14.61 -19.59 -21.91
CA PHE A 494 15.60 -18.74 -21.27
C PHE A 494 14.84 -17.67 -20.48
N PHE A 495 15.19 -17.54 -19.20
CA PHE A 495 14.65 -16.54 -18.29
C PHE A 495 15.81 -15.72 -17.72
N ASP A 496 15.60 -14.43 -17.50
CA ASP A 496 16.37 -13.74 -16.46
C ASP A 496 15.86 -14.23 -15.10
N LEU A 497 16.72 -14.36 -14.08
CA LEU A 497 16.34 -14.94 -12.80
C LEU A 497 15.09 -14.32 -12.14
N PRO A 498 14.84 -12.99 -12.18
CA PRO A 498 13.58 -12.41 -11.70
C PRO A 498 12.35 -12.99 -12.42
N ASP A 499 12.42 -13.17 -13.74
CA ASP A 499 11.33 -13.72 -14.55
C ASP A 499 11.10 -15.21 -14.24
N TYR A 500 12.16 -15.98 -13.97
CA TYR A 500 12.05 -17.38 -13.53
C TYR A 500 11.37 -17.50 -12.15
N LEU A 501 11.69 -16.61 -11.21
CA LEU A 501 11.05 -16.60 -9.89
C LEU A 501 9.55 -16.28 -9.99
N HIS A 502 9.19 -15.31 -10.84
CA HIS A 502 7.80 -15.03 -11.15
C HIS A 502 7.09 -16.24 -11.78
N PHE A 503 7.73 -16.90 -12.75
CA PHE A 503 7.21 -18.14 -13.35
C PHE A 503 7.00 -19.24 -12.30
N ARG A 504 7.97 -19.51 -11.43
CA ARG A 504 7.83 -20.49 -10.32
C ARG A 504 6.72 -20.13 -9.33
N ALA A 505 6.40 -18.84 -9.18
CA ALA A 505 5.32 -18.39 -8.31
C ALA A 505 3.92 -18.44 -8.94
N THR A 506 3.80 -18.36 -10.27
CA THR A 506 2.51 -18.07 -10.96
C THR A 506 2.18 -19.01 -12.13
N GLU A 507 3.11 -19.87 -12.54
CA GLU A 507 3.06 -20.69 -13.75
C GLU A 507 2.92 -19.89 -15.08
N GLN A 508 3.05 -18.55 -15.05
CA GLN A 508 2.97 -17.70 -16.24
C GLN A 508 4.33 -17.62 -16.97
N LEU A 509 4.34 -17.85 -18.29
CA LEU A 509 5.53 -17.82 -19.15
C LEU A 509 5.89 -16.42 -19.69
N ASP A 510 5.45 -15.37 -19.02
CA ASP A 510 5.71 -13.98 -19.41
C ASP A 510 7.11 -13.52 -18.97
N ARG A 511 7.54 -12.33 -19.39
CA ARG A 511 8.81 -11.69 -18.95
C ARG A 511 8.56 -10.28 -18.44
N SER A 512 9.45 -9.74 -17.62
CA SER A 512 9.44 -8.33 -17.23
C SER A 512 10.02 -7.44 -18.34
N PHE A 513 9.48 -6.22 -18.48
CA PHE A 513 10.12 -5.13 -19.22
C PHE A 513 11.50 -4.80 -18.61
N CYS A 514 11.65 -4.92 -17.29
CA CYS A 514 12.90 -4.68 -16.55
C CYS A 514 14.05 -5.54 -17.12
N SER A 515 13.95 -6.87 -17.03
CA SER A 515 14.98 -7.76 -17.54
C SER A 515 15.10 -7.72 -19.06
N SER A 516 13.97 -7.82 -19.77
CA SER A 516 13.97 -7.92 -21.24
C SER A 516 14.64 -6.73 -21.92
N VAL A 517 14.32 -5.50 -21.50
CA VAL A 517 14.91 -4.28 -22.09
C VAL A 517 16.34 -4.08 -21.62
N CYS A 518 16.59 -4.19 -20.31
CA CYS A 518 17.85 -3.76 -19.72
C CYS A 518 18.98 -4.80 -19.82
N LYS A 519 18.67 -6.06 -20.17
CA LYS A 519 19.64 -7.18 -20.20
C LYS A 519 19.50 -8.14 -21.40
N LEU A 520 18.37 -8.17 -22.10
CA LEU A 520 18.15 -8.99 -23.32
C LEU A 520 17.97 -8.18 -24.62
N CYS A 521 18.21 -6.87 -24.62
CA CYS A 521 18.11 -6.00 -25.80
C CYS A 521 16.70 -5.92 -26.45
N TYR A 522 15.62 -6.25 -25.71
CA TYR A 522 14.25 -5.99 -26.16
C TYR A 522 14.07 -4.49 -26.43
N ARG A 523 13.55 -4.12 -27.60
CA ARG A 523 13.33 -2.70 -27.92
C ARG A 523 12.13 -2.21 -27.11
N SER A 524 12.30 -1.08 -26.41
CA SER A 524 11.22 -0.33 -25.78
C SER A 524 11.38 1.15 -26.08
N SER A 525 10.29 1.79 -26.49
CA SER A 525 10.17 3.21 -26.79
C SER A 525 8.69 3.62 -26.77
N GLU A 526 8.42 4.92 -26.83
CA GLU A 526 7.05 5.49 -26.84
C GLU A 526 6.16 4.94 -27.97
N SER A 527 6.73 4.60 -29.13
CA SER A 527 5.98 4.21 -30.33
C SER A 527 6.20 2.77 -30.81
N LYS A 528 7.25 2.09 -30.33
CA LYS A 528 7.61 0.71 -30.74
C LYS A 528 8.16 -0.09 -29.56
N HIS A 529 7.70 -1.33 -29.44
CA HIS A 529 8.24 -2.32 -28.52
C HIS A 529 8.28 -3.70 -29.19
N GLY A 530 9.24 -4.55 -28.83
CA GLY A 530 9.38 -5.90 -29.39
C GLY A 530 10.82 -6.43 -29.42
N TRP A 531 10.95 -7.75 -29.64
CA TRP A 531 12.21 -8.38 -30.05
C TRP A 531 12.61 -7.91 -31.45
N ASP A 532 13.92 -7.81 -31.74
CA ASP A 532 14.41 -7.52 -33.09
C ASP A 532 15.01 -8.77 -33.73
N GLU A 533 14.24 -9.42 -34.60
CA GLU A 533 14.66 -10.60 -35.36
C GLU A 533 15.99 -10.37 -36.10
N LYS A 534 16.21 -9.15 -36.61
CA LYS A 534 17.41 -8.78 -37.35
C LYS A 534 18.66 -8.71 -36.48
N PHE A 535 18.55 -8.26 -35.23
CA PHE A 535 19.65 -8.25 -34.27
C PHE A 535 20.06 -9.69 -33.94
N TRP A 536 19.11 -10.57 -33.61
CA TRP A 536 19.44 -11.95 -33.22
C TRP A 536 19.96 -12.79 -34.41
N ALA A 537 19.37 -12.64 -35.60
CA ALA A 537 19.86 -13.32 -36.81
C ALA A 537 21.27 -12.88 -37.25
N LYS A 538 21.73 -11.69 -36.84
CA LYS A 538 23.10 -11.16 -37.11
C LYS A 538 24.19 -11.93 -36.36
N PHE A 539 23.82 -12.73 -35.35
CA PHE A 539 24.72 -13.42 -34.43
C PHE A 539 24.46 -14.93 -34.36
N ASP A 540 23.88 -15.49 -35.42
CA ASP A 540 23.48 -16.90 -35.49
C ASP A 540 22.52 -17.31 -34.34
N LEU A 541 21.63 -16.42 -33.91
CA LEU A 541 20.63 -16.64 -32.84
C LEU A 541 19.17 -16.44 -33.33
N ASP A 542 18.95 -16.61 -34.63
CA ASP A 542 17.64 -16.61 -35.27
C ASP A 542 16.66 -17.65 -34.68
N ASP A 543 17.14 -18.81 -34.24
CA ASP A 543 16.32 -19.85 -33.60
C ASP A 543 15.68 -19.39 -32.27
N LEU A 544 16.17 -18.31 -31.65
CA LEU A 544 15.51 -17.69 -30.49
C LEU A 544 14.21 -16.95 -30.86
N MET A 545 14.03 -16.59 -32.13
CA MET A 545 12.88 -15.85 -32.65
C MET A 545 11.74 -16.76 -33.13
N GLU A 546 12.02 -18.05 -33.33
CA GLU A 546 11.04 -19.04 -33.73
C GLU A 546 9.84 -19.12 -32.78
N ASN A 547 8.70 -19.59 -33.29
CA ASN A 547 7.46 -19.76 -32.54
C ASN A 547 7.02 -18.47 -31.80
N LYS A 548 7.24 -17.30 -32.43
CA LYS A 548 7.00 -15.96 -31.87
C LYS A 548 7.90 -15.61 -30.67
N CYS A 549 9.20 -15.94 -30.78
CA CYS A 549 10.19 -15.73 -29.73
C CYS A 549 9.92 -16.52 -28.44
N GLU A 550 9.33 -17.72 -28.54
CA GLU A 550 8.91 -18.53 -27.37
C GLU A 550 10.07 -18.86 -26.41
N LYS A 551 11.28 -19.03 -26.96
CA LYS A 551 12.51 -19.25 -26.21
C LYS A 551 12.85 -18.09 -25.26
N LEU A 552 12.58 -16.85 -25.65
CA LEU A 552 12.83 -15.65 -24.85
C LEU A 552 11.59 -15.14 -24.11
N GLY A 553 10.38 -15.49 -24.57
CA GLY A 553 9.09 -15.04 -24.03
C GLY A 553 8.25 -14.33 -25.09
N GLN A 554 7.03 -14.83 -25.33
CA GLN A 554 6.08 -14.26 -26.29
C GLN A 554 5.43 -12.95 -25.79
N ILE A 555 5.30 -12.82 -24.46
CA ILE A 555 4.67 -11.67 -23.78
C ILE A 555 5.71 -11.05 -22.84
N VAL A 556 5.85 -9.74 -22.92
CA VAL A 556 6.70 -8.94 -22.03
C VAL A 556 5.81 -7.90 -21.34
N ARG A 557 5.83 -7.85 -20.01
CA ARG A 557 4.90 -7.10 -19.16
C ARG A 557 5.57 -5.94 -18.44
N LYS A 558 4.83 -4.86 -18.30
CA LYS A 558 5.30 -3.63 -17.67
C LYS A 558 5.35 -3.79 -16.14
N PRO A 559 6.20 -3.03 -15.43
CA PRO A 559 6.02 -2.86 -13.99
C PRO A 559 4.62 -2.29 -13.71
N PHE A 560 4.02 -2.69 -12.59
CA PHE A 560 2.68 -2.26 -12.14
C PHE A 560 1.51 -2.55 -13.10
N SER A 561 1.63 -3.55 -13.98
CA SER A 561 0.48 -4.13 -14.69
C SER A 561 0.08 -5.46 -14.06
N ASN A 562 -1.16 -5.59 -13.58
CA ASN A 562 -1.69 -6.85 -13.05
C ASN A 562 -2.60 -7.54 -14.07
N SER A 563 -2.31 -8.80 -14.38
CA SER A 563 -3.32 -9.75 -14.88
C SER A 563 -4.16 -10.30 -13.71
N THR A 564 -5.37 -10.77 -13.99
CA THR A 564 -6.09 -11.64 -13.04
C THR A 564 -5.44 -13.01 -12.85
N THR A 565 -4.41 -13.35 -13.65
CA THR A 565 -3.59 -14.55 -13.52
C THR A 565 -2.28 -14.34 -12.73
N ASP A 566 -1.98 -13.12 -12.30
CA ASP A 566 -0.76 -12.80 -11.55
C ASP A 566 -0.96 -13.06 -10.05
N VAL A 567 -1.23 -14.31 -9.74
CA VAL A 567 -1.50 -14.80 -8.39
C VAL A 567 -0.69 -16.06 -8.09
N LEU A 568 -0.39 -16.24 -6.81
CA LEU A 568 0.38 -17.36 -6.31
C LEU A 568 -0.33 -18.68 -6.65
N SER A 569 0.35 -19.53 -7.42
CA SER A 569 -0.12 -20.84 -7.85
C SER A 569 -0.35 -21.77 -6.66
N GLN A 570 -1.12 -22.85 -6.82
CA GLN A 570 -1.37 -23.78 -5.70
C GLN A 570 -0.06 -24.45 -5.25
N GLN A 571 0.81 -24.84 -6.18
CA GLN A 571 2.11 -25.42 -5.84
C GLN A 571 2.97 -24.40 -5.08
N ALA A 572 3.09 -23.17 -5.60
CA ALA A 572 3.89 -22.13 -4.96
C ALA A 572 3.32 -21.73 -3.59
N ALA A 573 1.99 -21.73 -3.42
CA ALA A 573 1.32 -21.49 -2.15
C ALA A 573 1.68 -22.56 -1.10
N ASP A 574 1.55 -23.84 -1.45
CA ASP A 574 1.90 -24.96 -0.57
C ASP A 574 3.41 -25.01 -0.26
N GLU A 575 4.28 -24.67 -1.22
CA GLU A 575 5.73 -24.62 -1.05
C GLU A 575 6.18 -23.44 -0.17
N LEU A 576 5.61 -22.24 -0.33
CA LEU A 576 5.90 -21.07 0.53
C LEU A 576 5.22 -21.14 1.90
N GLY A 577 4.17 -21.95 2.07
CA GLY A 577 3.35 -21.98 3.30
C GLY A 577 2.36 -20.81 3.39
N LEU A 578 1.84 -20.38 2.23
CA LEU A 578 0.98 -19.21 2.06
C LEU A 578 -0.39 -19.60 1.47
N PRO A 579 -1.44 -18.77 1.63
CA PRO A 579 -2.68 -18.89 0.85
C PRO A 579 -2.45 -18.78 -0.67
N GLN A 580 -3.15 -19.60 -1.45
CA GLN A 580 -3.33 -19.40 -2.89
C GLN A 580 -4.05 -18.06 -3.16
N GLY A 581 -3.79 -17.43 -4.30
CA GLY A 581 -4.51 -16.22 -4.71
C GLY A 581 -3.93 -14.90 -4.19
N ILE A 582 -2.80 -14.94 -3.46
CA ILE A 582 -1.97 -13.77 -3.15
C ILE A 582 -1.43 -13.18 -4.47
N HIS A 583 -1.46 -11.86 -4.63
CA HIS A 583 -0.97 -11.22 -5.85
C HIS A 583 0.56 -11.34 -5.97
N VAL A 584 1.06 -11.61 -7.17
CA VAL A 584 2.50 -11.66 -7.46
C VAL A 584 2.89 -10.45 -8.29
N GLY A 585 3.81 -9.63 -7.76
CA GLY A 585 4.31 -8.45 -8.45
C GLY A 585 5.10 -8.78 -9.71
N ALA A 586 5.01 -7.93 -10.72
CA ALA A 586 5.91 -7.99 -11.87
C ALA A 586 7.37 -7.93 -11.38
N PRO A 587 8.24 -8.88 -11.77
CA PRO A 587 9.54 -9.04 -11.15
C PRO A 587 10.52 -7.97 -11.64
N LEU A 588 11.52 -7.68 -10.80
CA LEU A 588 12.52 -6.64 -11.05
C LEU A 588 13.94 -7.20 -10.90
N ILE A 589 14.91 -6.56 -11.54
CA ILE A 589 16.32 -6.76 -11.19
C ILE A 589 16.57 -6.12 -9.82
N ASP A 590 17.45 -6.70 -9.01
CA ASP A 590 17.81 -6.24 -7.65
C ASP A 590 18.08 -4.72 -7.55
N ALA A 591 18.89 -4.16 -8.44
CA ALA A 591 19.17 -2.72 -8.52
C ALA A 591 17.92 -1.87 -8.87
N TYR A 592 16.93 -2.45 -9.56
CA TYR A 592 15.69 -1.77 -9.95
C TYR A 592 14.65 -1.83 -8.83
N ALA A 593 14.59 -2.93 -8.06
CA ALA A 593 13.86 -2.96 -6.79
C ALA A 593 14.48 -1.98 -5.78
N GLY A 594 15.81 -1.98 -5.62
CA GLY A 594 16.52 -0.99 -4.80
C GLY A 594 16.25 0.46 -5.21
N ALA A 595 16.12 0.73 -6.52
CA ALA A 595 15.69 2.03 -7.03
C ALA A 595 14.26 2.38 -6.58
N LEU A 596 13.32 1.44 -6.68
CA LEU A 596 11.92 1.66 -6.32
C LEU A 596 11.74 1.93 -4.82
N GLY A 597 12.36 1.14 -3.95
CA GLY A 597 12.34 1.40 -2.49
C GLY A 597 13.11 2.68 -2.11
N GLY A 598 14.18 3.03 -2.84
CA GLY A 598 14.86 4.31 -2.69
C GLY A 598 13.98 5.51 -3.09
N LEU A 599 13.15 5.37 -4.14
CA LEU A 599 12.17 6.37 -4.53
C LEU A 599 10.98 6.47 -3.54
N ALA A 600 10.70 5.44 -2.74
CA ALA A 600 9.72 5.46 -1.64
C ALA A 600 10.21 6.23 -0.40
N CYS A 601 11.53 6.33 -0.22
CA CYS A 601 12.13 7.16 0.82
C CYS A 601 11.93 8.64 0.45
N LYS A 602 11.07 9.36 1.19
CA LYS A 602 10.63 10.72 0.85
C LYS A 602 11.82 11.68 0.66
N SER A 603 11.76 12.55 -0.35
CA SER A 603 12.81 13.56 -0.56
C SER A 603 12.86 14.54 0.63
N PRO A 604 14.05 14.86 1.17
CA PRO A 604 14.21 15.94 2.15
C PRO A 604 14.00 17.34 1.54
N ILE A 605 14.06 17.45 0.21
CA ILE A 605 13.75 18.68 -0.54
C ILE A 605 12.29 18.61 -1.03
N PRO A 606 11.42 19.57 -0.63
CA PRO A 606 10.06 19.67 -1.16
C PRO A 606 10.01 19.80 -2.68
N ASP A 607 8.88 19.40 -3.27
CA ASP A 607 8.57 19.58 -4.69
C ASP A 607 9.72 19.12 -5.62
N THR A 608 10.26 17.94 -5.31
CA THR A 608 11.29 17.27 -6.11
C THR A 608 10.64 16.09 -6.84
N SER A 609 10.64 16.15 -8.17
CA SER A 609 10.10 15.10 -9.05
C SER A 609 10.92 13.80 -8.99
N LEU A 610 10.39 12.72 -9.57
CA LEU A 610 11.14 11.46 -9.72
C LEU A 610 12.39 11.63 -10.61
N SER A 611 12.37 12.57 -11.57
CA SER A 611 13.48 12.82 -12.50
C SER A 611 14.62 13.65 -11.90
N GLU A 612 14.36 14.40 -10.81
CA GLU A 612 15.37 15.20 -10.10
C GLU A 612 16.09 14.41 -8.98
N ARG A 613 15.73 13.13 -8.80
CA ARG A 613 16.24 12.23 -7.75
C ARG A 613 17.10 11.15 -8.40
N LEU A 614 18.38 11.13 -8.06
CA LEU A 614 19.24 9.99 -8.33
C LEU A 614 19.12 8.99 -7.17
N VAL A 615 18.90 7.71 -7.46
CA VAL A 615 19.04 6.64 -6.46
C VAL A 615 20.33 5.87 -6.71
N ILE A 616 21.16 5.72 -5.70
CA ILE A 616 22.36 4.89 -5.73
C ILE A 616 22.11 3.64 -4.87
N VAL A 617 22.03 2.48 -5.51
CA VAL A 617 21.94 1.18 -4.83
C VAL A 617 23.36 0.68 -4.60
N ALA A 618 23.85 0.75 -3.35
CA ALA A 618 25.29 0.70 -3.04
C ALA A 618 25.67 -0.45 -2.09
N GLY A 619 26.44 -1.41 -2.61
CA GLY A 619 26.93 -2.59 -1.89
C GLY A 619 28.30 -3.03 -2.40
N THR A 620 28.44 -4.30 -2.77
CA THR A 620 29.67 -4.88 -3.35
C THR A 620 30.09 -4.11 -4.62
N SER A 621 29.13 -3.89 -5.51
CA SER A 621 29.09 -2.93 -6.62
C SER A 621 28.12 -1.79 -6.27
N SER A 622 28.01 -0.76 -7.12
CA SER A 622 26.97 0.28 -6.98
C SER A 622 26.26 0.55 -8.31
N CYS A 623 24.94 0.72 -8.31
CA CYS A 623 24.14 1.10 -9.48
C CYS A 623 23.51 2.49 -9.31
N PHE A 624 23.53 3.30 -10.37
CA PHE A 624 23.17 4.71 -10.41
C PHE A 624 21.92 4.88 -11.28
N MET A 625 20.77 5.04 -10.61
CA MET A 625 19.44 4.85 -11.16
C MET A 625 18.77 6.22 -11.30
N ALA A 626 18.63 6.69 -12.54
CA ALA A 626 18.11 8.02 -12.85
C ALA A 626 16.88 7.92 -13.77
N CYS A 627 15.73 8.42 -13.31
CA CYS A 627 14.53 8.56 -14.13
C CYS A 627 14.58 9.85 -14.96
N SER A 628 13.89 9.86 -16.09
CA SER A 628 13.77 11.01 -16.99
C SER A 628 12.47 10.94 -17.78
N GLU A 629 11.86 12.10 -18.07
CA GLU A 629 10.73 12.22 -18.99
C GLU A 629 11.13 11.98 -20.46
N ASN A 630 12.41 12.21 -20.79
CA ASN A 630 12.94 12.16 -22.15
C ASN A 630 14.08 11.13 -22.27
N ALA A 631 14.32 10.62 -23.48
CA ALA A 631 15.44 9.72 -23.77
C ALA A 631 16.81 10.44 -23.68
N VAL A 632 17.53 10.27 -22.57
CA VAL A 632 18.88 10.82 -22.35
C VAL A 632 19.94 9.75 -22.64
N PHE A 633 20.69 9.92 -23.74
CA PHE A 633 21.78 9.00 -24.13
C PHE A 633 23.10 9.42 -23.50
N VAL A 634 23.69 8.54 -22.69
CA VAL A 634 24.88 8.83 -21.88
C VAL A 634 26.00 7.84 -22.23
N PRO A 635 27.17 8.30 -22.74
CA PRO A 635 28.30 7.40 -23.03
C PRO A 635 28.75 6.61 -21.80
N GLY A 636 28.95 5.30 -21.97
CA GLY A 636 29.39 4.39 -20.91
C GLY A 636 28.41 4.18 -19.74
N VAL A 637 27.14 4.58 -19.90
CA VAL A 637 26.05 4.36 -18.94
C VAL A 637 24.92 3.65 -19.68
N TRP A 638 24.28 2.66 -19.05
CA TRP A 638 23.20 1.90 -19.72
C TRP A 638 21.88 2.69 -19.70
N GLY A 639 20.98 2.34 -20.62
CA GLY A 639 19.82 3.17 -20.96
C GLY A 639 20.10 4.15 -22.11
N PRO A 640 19.14 5.02 -22.45
CA PRO A 640 17.86 5.21 -21.76
C PRO A 640 16.88 4.06 -22.06
N HIS A 641 16.30 3.47 -21.02
CA HIS A 641 15.37 2.34 -21.09
C HIS A 641 13.95 2.80 -20.74
N TYR A 642 13.00 2.70 -21.68
CA TYR A 642 11.62 3.18 -21.49
C TYR A 642 10.71 2.14 -20.81
N ASN A 643 9.83 2.58 -19.91
CA ASN A 643 8.82 1.73 -19.23
C ASN A 643 9.39 0.55 -18.40
N VAL A 644 10.64 0.63 -17.93
CA VAL A 644 11.32 -0.48 -17.21
C VAL A 644 11.20 -0.43 -15.68
N LEU A 645 10.80 0.71 -15.11
CA LEU A 645 10.62 0.89 -13.67
C LEU A 645 9.37 1.71 -13.35
N ILE A 646 9.31 2.94 -13.84
CA ILE A 646 8.18 3.86 -13.66
C ILE A 646 7.41 3.97 -14.99
N PRO A 647 6.06 3.85 -15.00
CA PRO A 647 5.27 3.97 -16.22
C PRO A 647 5.44 5.32 -16.92
N ASN A 648 5.72 5.27 -18.22
CA ASN A 648 5.95 6.40 -19.13
C ASN A 648 7.20 7.26 -18.83
N LEU A 649 8.15 6.76 -18.02
CA LEU A 649 9.47 7.35 -17.89
C LEU A 649 10.55 6.49 -18.56
N TRP A 650 11.66 7.16 -18.89
CA TRP A 650 12.94 6.57 -19.29
C TRP A 650 13.84 6.42 -18.05
N LEU A 651 14.69 5.39 -18.02
CA LEU A 651 15.67 5.15 -16.95
C LEU A 651 17.09 5.01 -17.52
N SER A 652 18.07 5.63 -16.87
CA SER A 652 19.51 5.38 -17.08
C SER A 652 20.10 4.64 -15.89
N GLU A 653 20.99 3.68 -16.17
CA GLU A 653 21.60 2.73 -15.22
C GLU A 653 23.14 2.80 -15.31
N GLY A 654 23.74 3.79 -14.64
CA GLY A 654 25.20 3.85 -14.46
C GLY A 654 25.66 2.82 -13.43
N GLY A 655 26.95 2.49 -13.36
CA GLY A 655 27.43 1.64 -12.28
C GLY A 655 28.93 1.52 -12.08
N GLN A 656 29.28 1.11 -10.86
CA GLN A 656 30.64 0.87 -10.37
C GLN A 656 30.82 -0.64 -10.16
N SER A 657 31.73 -1.27 -10.92
CA SER A 657 31.97 -2.72 -10.87
C SER A 657 32.36 -3.20 -9.46
N ALA A 658 33.17 -2.41 -8.76
CA ALA A 658 33.64 -2.69 -7.41
C ALA A 658 33.61 -1.41 -6.55
N ALA A 659 32.58 -1.29 -5.71
CA ALA A 659 32.43 -0.18 -4.76
C ALA A 659 32.86 -0.64 -3.37
N GLY A 660 31.95 -1.30 -2.62
CA GLY A 660 32.29 -1.91 -1.33
C GLY A 660 33.37 -2.99 -1.46
N LYS A 661 33.42 -3.68 -2.60
CA LYS A 661 34.48 -4.67 -2.87
C LYS A 661 35.88 -4.05 -2.97
N SER A 662 35.99 -2.79 -3.40
CA SER A 662 37.26 -2.05 -3.45
C SER A 662 37.70 -1.62 -2.04
N ILE A 663 36.76 -1.19 -1.20
CA ILE A 663 37.01 -0.90 0.22
C ILE A 663 37.49 -2.17 0.94
N ASP A 664 36.77 -3.28 0.76
CA ASP A 664 37.16 -4.60 1.25
C ASP A 664 38.57 -5.00 0.76
N HIS A 665 38.86 -4.87 -0.53
CA HIS A 665 40.14 -5.27 -1.09
C HIS A 665 41.31 -4.49 -0.47
N VAL A 666 41.21 -3.16 -0.40
CA VAL A 666 42.24 -2.30 0.21
C VAL A 666 42.40 -2.61 1.71
N VAL A 667 41.32 -2.84 2.45
CA VAL A 667 41.40 -3.17 3.88
C VAL A 667 41.98 -4.57 4.11
N GLN A 668 41.56 -5.57 3.34
CA GLN A 668 41.91 -6.97 3.54
C GLN A 668 43.31 -7.34 3.01
N SER A 669 43.82 -6.58 2.03
CA SER A 669 45.17 -6.77 1.46
C SER A 669 46.29 -6.18 2.31
N HIS A 670 45.98 -5.28 3.25
CA HIS A 670 46.96 -4.57 4.04
C HIS A 670 47.57 -5.43 5.17
N PRO A 671 48.90 -5.38 5.45
CA PRO A 671 49.54 -6.22 6.46
C PRO A 671 48.92 -6.14 7.87
N ALA A 672 48.48 -4.95 8.30
CA ALA A 672 47.82 -4.74 9.60
C ALA A 672 46.38 -5.31 9.68
N TYR A 673 45.84 -5.97 8.66
CA TYR A 673 44.48 -6.54 8.70
C TYR A 673 44.31 -7.67 9.74
N ALA A 674 45.40 -8.37 10.10
CA ALA A 674 45.38 -9.32 11.21
C ALA A 674 45.18 -8.60 12.56
N GLU A 675 46.00 -7.59 12.84
CA GLU A 675 45.91 -6.71 14.02
C GLU A 675 44.52 -6.04 14.13
N LEU A 676 43.97 -5.56 13.01
CA LEU A 676 42.63 -4.99 12.95
C LEU A 676 41.54 -5.97 13.41
N LYS A 677 41.62 -7.24 12.96
CA LYS A 677 40.63 -8.26 13.34
C LYS A 677 40.76 -8.69 14.78
N GLU A 678 41.98 -8.81 15.31
CA GLU A 678 42.21 -9.08 16.73
C GLU A 678 41.64 -7.95 17.60
N LEU A 679 41.88 -6.69 17.24
CA LEU A 679 41.36 -5.52 17.95
C LEU A 679 39.82 -5.43 17.88
N ALA A 680 39.23 -5.58 16.69
CA ALA A 680 37.77 -5.57 16.50
C ALA A 680 37.06 -6.69 17.28
N THR A 681 37.66 -7.89 17.30
CA THR A 681 37.16 -9.03 18.09
C THR A 681 37.24 -8.74 19.59
N LYS A 682 38.38 -8.19 20.06
CA LYS A 682 38.61 -7.84 21.46
C LYS A 682 37.68 -6.75 21.98
N GLU A 683 37.29 -5.81 21.13
CA GLU A 683 36.39 -4.70 21.47
C GLU A 683 34.92 -4.97 21.15
N ASN A 684 34.59 -6.11 20.52
CA ASN A 684 33.26 -6.47 20.04
C ASN A 684 32.64 -5.38 19.14
N LYS A 685 33.42 -4.95 18.13
CA LYS A 685 33.08 -3.93 17.11
C LYS A 685 33.24 -4.51 15.71
N SER A 686 32.71 -3.83 14.68
CA SER A 686 33.13 -4.15 13.30
C SER A 686 34.55 -3.63 13.04
N THR A 687 35.21 -4.18 12.01
CA THR A 687 36.51 -3.66 11.56
C THR A 687 36.42 -2.21 11.07
N PHE A 688 35.29 -1.79 10.52
CA PHE A 688 35.09 -0.42 10.05
C PHE A 688 34.93 0.58 11.20
N ASP A 689 34.26 0.20 12.29
CA ASP A 689 34.13 1.04 13.50
C ASP A 689 35.51 1.34 14.11
N VAL A 690 36.36 0.32 14.22
CA VAL A 690 37.74 0.46 14.71
C VAL A 690 38.56 1.39 13.79
N LEU A 691 38.44 1.27 12.47
CA LEU A 691 39.10 2.19 11.54
C LEU A 691 38.57 3.62 11.65
N ASN A 692 37.26 3.81 11.84
CA ASN A 692 36.64 5.12 12.06
C ASN A 692 37.13 5.76 13.38
N GLU A 693 37.24 4.99 14.47
CA GLU A 693 37.80 5.48 15.74
C GLU A 693 39.29 5.85 15.62
N ILE A 694 40.08 5.07 14.89
CA ILE A 694 41.48 5.40 14.59
C ILE A 694 41.56 6.69 13.78
N LEU A 695 40.72 6.88 12.75
CA LEU A 695 40.65 8.13 12.00
C LEU A 695 40.31 9.33 12.90
N HIS A 696 39.32 9.22 13.80
CA HIS A 696 39.01 10.27 14.77
C HIS A 696 40.17 10.56 15.74
N ASN A 697 40.94 9.53 16.14
CA ASN A 697 42.10 9.71 17.01
C ASN A 697 43.28 10.34 16.28
N LEU A 698 43.51 10.01 15.00
CA LEU A 698 44.48 10.67 14.14
C LEU A 698 44.09 12.13 13.86
N GLN A 699 42.80 12.41 13.61
CA GLN A 699 42.26 13.76 13.44
C GLN A 699 42.61 14.64 14.66
N LYS A 700 42.33 14.15 15.88
CA LYS A 700 42.66 14.84 17.14
C LYS A 700 44.18 15.00 17.34
N LYS A 701 44.96 13.95 17.06
CA LYS A 701 46.43 13.92 17.22
C LYS A 701 47.13 14.94 16.32
N TYR A 702 46.73 15.02 15.05
CA TYR A 702 47.31 15.96 14.07
C TYR A 702 46.59 17.31 14.02
N LYS A 703 45.49 17.48 14.77
CA LYS A 703 44.68 18.71 14.86
C LYS A 703 44.14 19.20 13.52
N VAL A 704 43.83 18.28 12.60
CA VAL A 704 43.25 18.60 11.28
C VAL A 704 41.75 18.83 11.40
N GLY A 705 41.23 19.86 10.71
CA GLY A 705 39.85 20.34 10.88
C GLY A 705 38.77 19.33 10.50
N ASN A 706 39.02 18.53 9.46
CA ASN A 706 38.16 17.46 8.98
C ASN A 706 38.99 16.16 8.80
N ILE A 707 38.38 15.00 8.99
CA ILE A 707 38.99 13.67 8.80
C ILE A 707 39.54 13.53 7.37
N SER A 708 38.84 14.04 6.36
CA SER A 708 39.21 13.91 4.95
C SER A 708 40.63 14.40 4.63
N PHE A 709 41.18 15.36 5.39
CA PHE A 709 42.55 15.83 5.21
C PHE A 709 43.63 14.80 5.58
N LEU A 710 43.31 13.74 6.35
CA LEU A 710 44.28 12.69 6.74
C LEU A 710 44.80 11.87 5.55
N SER A 711 44.07 11.86 4.43
CA SER A 711 44.49 11.23 3.16
C SER A 711 45.09 12.24 2.17
N GLY A 712 45.52 13.42 2.63
CA GLY A 712 45.93 14.53 1.76
C GLY A 712 46.98 14.18 0.70
N ASP A 713 47.99 13.35 1.03
CA ASP A 713 49.04 12.93 0.09
C ASP A 713 48.80 11.55 -0.56
N LEU A 714 47.78 10.79 -0.12
CA LEU A 714 47.42 9.46 -0.62
C LEU A 714 46.25 9.52 -1.61
N HIS A 715 46.44 8.97 -2.81
CA HIS A 715 45.45 9.02 -3.90
C HIS A 715 45.33 7.65 -4.57
N MET A 716 44.11 7.24 -4.89
CA MET A 716 43.86 6.00 -5.61
C MET A 716 42.61 6.09 -6.48
N THR A 717 42.53 5.21 -7.49
CA THR A 717 41.30 4.96 -8.25
C THR A 717 40.66 3.62 -7.84
N ILE A 718 39.39 3.39 -8.17
CA ILE A 718 38.65 2.18 -7.74
C ILE A 718 38.61 1.07 -8.80
N ASP A 719 39.35 1.23 -9.89
CA ASP A 719 39.27 0.40 -11.09
C ASP A 719 40.00 -0.95 -10.92
N PHE A 720 39.83 -1.61 -9.78
CA PHE A 720 40.40 -2.93 -9.47
C PHE A 720 39.76 -4.07 -10.30
N HIS A 721 38.65 -3.78 -10.99
CA HIS A 721 37.88 -4.70 -11.80
C HIS A 721 37.28 -3.98 -13.03
N GLY A 722 38.10 -3.17 -13.70
CA GLY A 722 37.69 -2.32 -14.82
C GLY A 722 36.79 -1.16 -14.40
N ASN A 723 36.42 -0.32 -15.37
CA ASN A 723 35.48 0.78 -15.19
C ASN A 723 34.22 0.54 -16.04
N ARG A 724 33.11 0.16 -15.40
CA ARG A 724 31.79 0.04 -16.05
C ARG A 724 31.29 1.39 -16.55
N SER A 725 31.16 2.38 -15.66
CA SER A 725 30.68 3.72 -16.01
C SER A 725 31.57 4.83 -15.44
N PRO A 726 31.76 5.95 -16.16
CA PRO A 726 31.28 6.24 -17.52
C PRO A 726 32.34 5.93 -18.60
N LEU A 727 33.46 5.27 -18.29
CA LEU A 727 34.53 5.02 -19.27
C LEU A 727 34.26 3.78 -20.14
N ALA A 728 33.48 2.81 -19.65
CA ALA A 728 33.17 1.53 -20.31
C ALA A 728 34.44 0.82 -20.84
N ASP A 729 35.43 0.68 -19.97
CA ASP A 729 36.72 0.03 -20.24
C ASP A 729 36.97 -1.06 -19.18
N PRO A 730 36.66 -2.34 -19.47
CA PRO A 730 36.80 -3.43 -18.52
C PRO A 730 38.27 -3.82 -18.24
N GLU A 731 39.22 -3.34 -19.05
CA GLU A 731 40.66 -3.55 -18.85
C GLU A 731 41.31 -2.48 -17.95
N LEU A 732 40.59 -1.42 -17.58
CA LEU A 732 41.16 -0.29 -16.83
C LEU A 732 41.64 -0.75 -15.45
N GLY A 733 42.93 -0.58 -15.15
CA GLY A 733 43.52 -0.92 -13.86
C GLY A 733 43.49 0.20 -12.82
N ALA A 734 43.39 -0.17 -11.54
CA ALA A 734 43.50 0.77 -10.42
C ALA A 734 44.92 1.36 -10.31
N ALA A 735 45.02 2.68 -10.14
CA ALA A 735 46.27 3.39 -9.93
C ALA A 735 46.34 3.98 -8.50
N ILE A 736 47.48 3.83 -7.81
CA ILE A 736 47.69 4.31 -6.43
C ILE A 736 48.98 5.15 -6.36
N THR A 737 48.94 6.30 -5.70
CA THR A 737 50.10 7.17 -5.44
C THR A 737 50.10 7.72 -4.01
N GLY A 738 51.27 8.08 -3.49
CA GLY A 738 51.44 8.54 -2.10
C GLY A 738 51.94 7.46 -1.11
N LEU A 739 52.15 6.23 -1.57
CA LEU A 739 52.61 5.11 -0.74
C LEU A 739 53.94 5.39 0.00
N ARG A 740 54.11 4.72 1.15
CA ARG A 740 55.24 4.79 2.09
C ARG A 740 55.57 3.38 2.61
N PHE A 741 56.69 3.22 3.33
CA PHE A 741 57.02 1.97 4.04
C PHE A 741 56.26 1.76 5.37
N ASP A 742 55.28 2.61 5.68
CA ASP A 742 54.47 2.50 6.89
C ASP A 742 53.35 1.46 6.68
N THR A 743 53.47 0.31 7.34
CA THR A 743 52.48 -0.78 7.32
C THR A 743 51.63 -0.84 8.58
N SER A 744 51.58 0.24 9.37
CA SER A 744 50.87 0.26 10.67
C SER A 744 49.35 0.30 10.53
N LEU A 745 48.64 -0.01 11.62
CA LEU A 745 47.19 0.12 11.72
C LEU A 745 46.69 1.57 11.46
N ASN A 746 47.52 2.58 11.72
CA ASN A 746 47.23 3.97 11.37
C ASN A 746 47.28 4.18 9.84
N ASN A 747 48.21 3.53 9.15
CA ASN A 747 48.27 3.57 7.68
C ASN A 747 47.03 2.93 7.07
N LEU A 748 46.62 1.76 7.59
CA LEU A 748 45.40 1.07 7.16
C LEU A 748 44.16 1.96 7.25
N ALA A 749 44.00 2.70 8.35
CA ALA A 749 42.91 3.66 8.51
C ALA A 749 42.95 4.78 7.46
N ILE A 750 44.13 5.29 7.11
CA ILE A 750 44.30 6.31 6.07
C ILE A 750 44.06 5.74 4.66
N GLN A 751 44.46 4.50 4.37
CA GLN A 751 44.15 3.83 3.10
C GLN A 751 42.65 3.56 2.95
N TYR A 752 41.98 3.12 4.03
CA TYR A 752 40.53 2.98 4.12
C TYR A 752 39.78 4.29 3.84
N LEU A 753 40.25 5.42 4.41
CA LEU A 753 39.71 6.75 4.09
C LEU A 753 39.92 7.10 2.60
N ALA A 754 41.10 6.81 2.04
CA ALA A 754 41.42 7.14 0.66
C ALA A 754 40.59 6.33 -0.35
N VAL A 755 40.29 5.05 -0.08
CA VAL A 755 39.39 4.25 -0.94
C VAL A 755 37.93 4.68 -0.79
N ILE A 756 37.47 5.03 0.41
CA ILE A 756 36.15 5.66 0.63
C ILE A 756 35.98 6.93 -0.20
N GLN A 757 37.00 7.80 -0.19
CA GLN A 757 37.01 9.00 -1.03
C GLN A 757 37.07 8.64 -2.53
N ALA A 758 37.86 7.65 -2.93
CA ALA A 758 37.96 7.20 -4.32
C ALA A 758 36.61 6.70 -4.88
N VAL A 759 35.84 5.95 -4.10
CA VAL A 759 34.47 5.53 -4.49
C VAL A 759 33.59 6.76 -4.71
N ALA A 760 33.65 7.77 -3.84
CA ALA A 760 32.88 9.00 -3.99
C ALA A 760 33.34 9.87 -5.18
N TYR A 761 34.65 9.94 -5.48
CA TYR A 761 35.17 10.64 -6.67
C TYR A 761 34.69 9.99 -7.97
N ASP A 762 34.58 8.67 -7.99
CA ASP A 762 34.03 7.94 -9.13
C ASP A 762 32.50 8.10 -9.25
N SER A 763 31.78 8.09 -8.12
CA SER A 763 30.36 8.44 -8.07
C SER A 763 30.10 9.82 -8.67
N ARG A 764 30.93 10.80 -8.31
CA ARG A 764 30.91 12.15 -8.91
C ARG A 764 31.21 12.12 -10.41
N HIS A 765 32.13 11.27 -10.87
CA HIS A 765 32.45 11.17 -12.29
C HIS A 765 31.25 10.66 -13.11
N ILE A 766 30.56 9.63 -12.63
CA ILE A 766 29.32 9.12 -13.22
C ILE A 766 28.26 10.23 -13.26
N ILE A 767 28.01 10.87 -12.11
CA ILE A 767 27.03 11.97 -11.97
C ILE A 767 27.35 13.12 -12.93
N GLU A 768 28.60 13.58 -12.97
CA GLU A 768 29.03 14.67 -13.86
C GLU A 768 28.79 14.35 -15.34
N VAL A 769 28.98 13.10 -15.78
CA VAL A 769 28.74 12.69 -17.17
C VAL A 769 27.25 12.56 -17.47
N MET A 770 26.44 12.01 -16.55
CA MET A 770 24.98 11.96 -16.68
C MET A 770 24.37 13.37 -16.76
N THR A 771 24.82 14.30 -15.92
CA THR A 771 24.36 15.69 -15.93
C THR A 771 24.79 16.42 -17.21
N LYS A 772 26.03 16.24 -17.68
CA LYS A 772 26.51 16.82 -18.94
C LYS A 772 25.75 16.30 -20.18
N ALA A 773 25.10 15.15 -20.08
CA ALA A 773 24.28 14.56 -21.15
C ALA A 773 22.81 14.98 -21.11
N GLY A 774 22.30 15.53 -19.99
CA GLY A 774 20.94 16.06 -19.89
C GLY A 774 20.13 15.67 -18.63
N HIS A 775 20.69 14.85 -17.73
CA HIS A 775 20.06 14.60 -16.42
C HIS A 775 20.19 15.83 -15.49
N HIS A 776 19.23 16.03 -14.57
CA HIS A 776 19.15 17.23 -13.73
C HIS A 776 18.86 16.88 -12.27
N PHE A 777 19.88 16.46 -11.51
CA PHE A 777 19.72 16.04 -10.12
C PHE A 777 19.71 17.22 -9.13
N ARG A 778 18.83 17.17 -8.14
CA ARG A 778 18.80 18.08 -6.96
C ARG A 778 19.21 17.37 -5.66
N VAL A 779 19.06 16.05 -5.61
CA VAL A 779 19.23 15.25 -4.41
C VAL A 779 19.62 13.81 -4.78
N VAL A 780 20.37 13.15 -3.90
CA VAL A 780 20.75 11.74 -4.05
C VAL A 780 20.16 10.93 -2.90
N GLN A 781 19.42 9.87 -3.22
CA GLN A 781 19.14 8.79 -2.28
C GLN A 781 20.25 7.74 -2.38
N ILE A 782 20.71 7.20 -1.26
CA ILE A 782 21.60 6.04 -1.27
C ILE A 782 21.10 4.96 -0.31
N CYS A 783 21.14 3.71 -0.77
CA CYS A 783 20.67 2.55 -0.02
C CYS A 783 21.65 1.38 -0.12
N GLY A 784 21.38 0.29 0.60
CA GLY A 784 22.26 -0.88 0.66
C GLY A 784 23.38 -0.76 1.71
N GLY A 785 24.36 -1.66 1.62
CA GLY A 785 25.41 -1.82 2.64
C GLY A 785 26.30 -0.60 2.85
N LEU A 786 26.61 0.15 1.79
CA LEU A 786 27.47 1.35 1.91
C LEU A 786 26.75 2.55 2.53
N ALA A 787 25.43 2.66 2.37
CA ALA A 787 24.64 3.72 2.99
C ALA A 787 24.72 3.68 4.54
N ARG A 788 25.00 2.50 5.11
CA ARG A 788 25.18 2.28 6.55
C ARG A 788 26.55 2.74 7.10
N LEU A 789 27.39 3.41 6.31
CA LEU A 789 28.66 3.99 6.73
C LEU A 789 28.58 5.53 6.72
N PRO A 790 28.25 6.20 7.85
CA PRO A 790 28.06 7.65 7.90
C PRO A 790 29.24 8.47 7.35
N LEU A 791 30.48 7.99 7.54
CA LEU A 791 31.68 8.61 6.99
C LEU A 791 31.68 8.62 5.45
N PHE A 792 31.25 7.53 4.81
CA PHE A 792 31.11 7.48 3.35
C PHE A 792 29.92 8.32 2.87
N THR A 793 28.77 8.27 3.55
CA THR A 793 27.58 9.06 3.18
C THR A 793 27.85 10.58 3.26
N GLN A 794 28.56 11.05 4.30
CA GLN A 794 29.00 12.44 4.40
C GLN A 794 30.04 12.80 3.33
N ILE A 795 31.07 11.97 3.12
CA ILE A 795 32.08 12.22 2.08
C ILE A 795 31.45 12.23 0.68
N LEU A 796 30.44 11.38 0.42
CA LEU A 796 29.70 11.40 -0.83
C LEU A 796 28.99 12.74 -1.02
N ALA A 797 28.28 13.25 -0.01
CA ALA A 797 27.66 14.58 -0.06
C ALA A 797 28.71 15.68 -0.30
N ASP A 798 29.80 15.70 0.47
CA ASP A 798 30.89 16.67 0.36
C ASP A 798 31.56 16.64 -1.04
N VAL A 799 31.68 15.47 -1.66
CA VAL A 799 32.31 15.29 -2.98
C VAL A 799 31.37 15.71 -4.12
N ILE A 800 30.08 15.35 -4.07
CA ILE A 800 29.10 15.64 -5.13
C ILE A 800 28.43 17.01 -4.99
N GLN A 801 28.57 17.67 -3.83
CA GLN A 801 27.99 18.98 -3.50
C GLN A 801 26.46 19.04 -3.60
N MET A 802 25.78 17.93 -3.27
CA MET A 802 24.32 17.81 -3.18
C MET A 802 23.94 17.11 -1.88
N PRO A 803 22.72 17.32 -1.32
CA PRO A 803 22.25 16.56 -0.18
C PRO A 803 22.11 15.07 -0.52
N VAL A 804 22.62 14.22 0.36
CA VAL A 804 22.49 12.76 0.29
C VAL A 804 21.56 12.31 1.41
N TYR A 805 20.62 11.40 1.14
CA TYR A 805 19.76 10.84 2.18
C TYR A 805 19.65 9.32 2.10
N VAL A 806 19.48 8.70 3.27
CA VAL A 806 19.45 7.24 3.47
C VAL A 806 18.13 6.84 4.12
N SER A 807 17.71 5.60 3.92
CA SER A 807 16.63 4.99 4.71
C SER A 807 17.06 4.75 6.16
N ASP A 808 16.09 4.60 7.06
CA ASP A 808 16.30 3.99 8.39
C ASP A 808 17.18 2.71 8.27
N PRO A 809 18.25 2.54 9.08
CA PRO A 809 19.10 1.36 9.02
C PRO A 809 18.39 0.01 9.16
N GLY A 810 17.21 -0.02 9.81
CA GLY A 810 16.35 -1.21 9.93
C GLY A 810 15.54 -1.55 8.67
N LEU A 811 15.52 -0.68 7.66
CA LEU A 811 14.79 -0.84 6.41
C LEU A 811 15.74 -1.18 5.25
N ASP A 812 15.40 -2.19 4.46
CA ASP A 812 16.11 -2.56 3.24
C ASP A 812 15.31 -2.10 2.00
N CYS A 813 15.91 -1.22 1.20
CA CYS A 813 15.26 -0.64 0.02
C CYS A 813 15.04 -1.64 -1.13
N VAL A 814 15.83 -2.71 -1.23
CA VAL A 814 15.67 -3.73 -2.29
C VAL A 814 14.42 -4.55 -2.00
N LEU A 815 14.37 -5.13 -0.80
CA LEU A 815 13.21 -5.86 -0.28
C LEU A 815 11.94 -5.00 -0.25
N LEU A 816 12.05 -3.72 0.12
CA LEU A 816 10.93 -2.77 0.05
C LEU A 816 10.45 -2.59 -1.39
N GLY A 817 11.35 -2.39 -2.35
CA GLY A 817 11.01 -2.26 -3.77
C GLY A 817 10.25 -3.48 -4.31
N SER A 818 10.68 -4.69 -3.94
CA SER A 818 9.93 -5.91 -4.24
C SER A 818 8.55 -5.93 -3.59
N ALA A 819 8.43 -5.59 -2.30
CA ALA A 819 7.11 -5.51 -1.66
C ALA A 819 6.19 -4.46 -2.31
N ILE A 820 6.76 -3.37 -2.85
CA ILE A 820 6.04 -2.33 -3.60
C ILE A 820 5.56 -2.85 -4.97
N SER A 821 6.42 -3.54 -5.74
CA SER A 821 6.01 -4.13 -7.03
C SER A 821 4.91 -5.18 -6.86
N GLY A 822 4.85 -5.83 -5.69
CA GLY A 822 3.78 -6.74 -5.30
C GLY A 822 2.40 -6.11 -5.15
N GLN A 823 2.29 -4.85 -4.70
CA GLN A 823 0.99 -4.31 -4.24
C GLN A 823 0.09 -3.65 -5.29
N LEU A 824 0.62 -3.05 -6.38
CA LEU A 824 -0.15 -2.08 -7.17
C LEU A 824 -0.28 -2.32 -8.68
N ILE A 825 -1.48 -1.97 -9.17
CA ILE A 825 -1.69 -1.50 -10.55
C ILE A 825 -1.35 0.00 -10.60
N ALA A 826 -0.54 0.42 -11.56
CA ALA A 826 -0.31 1.83 -11.87
C ALA A 826 0.02 2.00 -13.36
N GLU A 827 -0.74 2.86 -14.06
CA GLU A 827 -0.60 3.09 -15.50
C GLU A 827 0.21 4.35 -15.84
N THR A 828 0.53 5.16 -14.82
CA THR A 828 1.17 6.48 -14.97
C THR A 828 2.22 6.73 -13.88
N ALA A 829 3.24 7.53 -14.21
CA ALA A 829 4.24 8.00 -13.24
C ALA A 829 3.62 8.70 -12.02
N GLN A 830 2.53 9.45 -12.20
CA GLN A 830 1.84 10.14 -11.11
C GLN A 830 1.25 9.14 -10.10
N GLN A 831 0.56 8.10 -10.54
CA GLN A 831 0.01 7.06 -9.64
C GLN A 831 1.10 6.35 -8.84
N VAL A 832 2.27 6.10 -9.44
CA VAL A 832 3.43 5.55 -8.72
C VAL A 832 4.01 6.58 -7.76
N GLN A 833 4.11 7.86 -8.15
CA GLN A 833 4.60 8.92 -7.26
C GLN A 833 3.66 9.14 -6.06
N ASP A 834 2.35 9.07 -6.27
CA ASP A 834 1.33 9.17 -5.21
C ASP A 834 1.45 8.00 -4.22
N LEU A 835 1.61 6.76 -4.71
CA LEU A 835 1.93 5.60 -3.85
C LEU A 835 3.19 5.86 -3.04
N LEU A 836 4.30 6.21 -3.69
CA LEU A 836 5.60 6.38 -3.03
C LEU A 836 5.57 7.52 -1.99
N ASN A 837 4.72 8.53 -2.19
CA ASN A 837 4.45 9.60 -1.22
C ASN A 837 3.67 9.13 0.02
N ASP A 838 2.75 8.17 -0.13
CA ASP A 838 1.99 7.58 0.99
C ASP A 838 2.84 6.62 1.84
N ILE A 839 3.85 5.96 1.25
CA ILE A 839 4.79 5.09 1.97
C ILE A 839 5.66 5.89 2.96
N ALA A 840 6.18 7.04 2.52
CA ALA A 840 6.86 8.04 3.35
C ALA A 840 7.90 7.49 4.36
N CYS A 841 8.80 6.59 3.93
CA CYS A 841 9.77 5.96 4.83
C CYS A 841 10.61 7.00 5.62
N PRO A 842 10.97 6.72 6.89
CA PRO A 842 11.90 7.55 7.64
C PRO A 842 13.28 7.63 6.96
N ILE A 843 13.91 8.81 7.05
CA ILE A 843 15.21 9.09 6.42
C ILE A 843 16.18 9.77 7.40
N GLU A 844 17.47 9.59 7.16
CA GLU A 844 18.53 10.49 7.65
C GLU A 844 19.10 11.29 6.45
N THR A 845 19.51 12.54 6.64
CA THR A 845 19.98 13.43 5.56
C THR A 845 21.32 14.07 5.91
N TYR A 846 22.26 13.93 4.99
CA TYR A 846 23.63 14.42 5.04
C TYR A 846 23.76 15.61 4.09
N MET A 847 24.17 16.76 4.62
CA MET A 847 24.35 18.01 3.87
C MET A 847 25.83 18.22 3.56
N PRO A 848 26.21 18.71 2.36
CA PRO A 848 27.62 18.94 2.01
C PRO A 848 28.27 20.03 2.88
N ASP A 849 29.46 19.78 3.44
CA ASP A 849 30.29 20.83 4.05
C ASP A 849 30.99 21.64 2.97
N VAL A 850 30.54 22.89 2.79
CA VAL A 850 31.08 23.87 1.84
C VAL A 850 32.56 24.18 2.10
N LYS A 851 33.10 23.88 3.28
CA LYS A 851 34.56 24.01 3.56
C LYS A 851 35.40 22.92 2.88
N MET A 852 34.78 21.82 2.45
CA MET A 852 35.44 20.67 1.86
C MET A 852 35.41 20.70 0.32
N THR A 853 34.65 21.63 -0.28
CA THR A 853 34.45 21.76 -1.73
C THR A 853 35.75 21.82 -2.52
N ASP A 854 36.68 22.73 -2.16
CA ASP A 854 37.95 22.89 -2.87
C ASP A 854 38.87 21.67 -2.69
N PHE A 855 38.93 21.11 -1.47
CA PHE A 855 39.73 19.90 -1.20
C PHE A 855 39.24 18.71 -2.04
N HIS A 856 37.94 18.42 -2.04
CA HIS A 856 37.40 17.31 -2.82
C HIS A 856 37.41 17.56 -4.33
N LYS A 857 37.39 18.83 -4.77
CA LYS A 857 37.64 19.20 -6.17
C LYS A 857 39.08 18.87 -6.58
N ASP A 858 40.09 19.33 -5.84
CA ASP A 858 41.50 19.07 -6.16
C ASP A 858 41.81 17.55 -6.12
N LYS A 859 41.29 16.83 -5.13
CA LYS A 859 41.40 15.36 -5.04
C LYS A 859 40.70 14.66 -6.22
N TYR A 860 39.56 15.17 -6.69
CA TYR A 860 38.85 14.65 -7.88
C TYR A 860 39.62 14.90 -9.18
N GLU A 861 40.24 16.07 -9.34
CA GLU A 861 41.10 16.36 -10.49
C GLU A 861 42.32 15.41 -10.51
N ILE A 862 42.90 15.09 -9.35
CA ILE A 862 43.96 14.06 -9.21
C ILE A 862 43.41 12.65 -9.52
N TYR A 863 42.23 12.27 -9.04
CA TYR A 863 41.59 10.99 -9.36
C TYR A 863 41.45 10.79 -10.88
N ARG A 864 40.96 11.82 -11.59
CA ARG A 864 40.80 11.79 -13.06
C ARG A 864 42.14 11.80 -13.79
N LEU A 865 43.17 12.46 -13.23
CA LEU A 865 44.55 12.39 -13.74
C LEU A 865 45.14 10.98 -13.62
N LEU A 866 44.88 10.26 -12.52
CA LEU A 866 45.33 8.87 -12.33
C LEU A 866 44.69 7.91 -13.33
N GLN A 867 43.36 7.96 -13.52
CA GLN A 867 42.68 7.15 -14.54
C GLN A 867 43.23 7.43 -15.95
N LYS A 868 43.50 8.70 -16.29
CA LYS A 868 44.14 9.04 -17.57
C LYS A 868 45.57 8.49 -17.67
N ALA A 869 46.34 8.52 -16.58
CA ALA A 869 47.71 8.03 -16.56
C ALA A 869 47.81 6.51 -16.77
N GLU A 870 46.82 5.73 -16.32
CA GLU A 870 46.69 4.30 -16.71
C GLU A 870 46.50 4.18 -18.22
N ILE A 871 45.48 4.85 -18.77
CA ILE A 871 45.09 4.71 -20.19
C ILE A 871 46.25 5.08 -21.11
N ASP A 872 46.90 6.22 -20.84
CA ASP A 872 48.08 6.65 -21.60
C ASP A 872 49.27 5.69 -21.42
N SER A 873 49.37 4.93 -20.32
CA SER A 873 50.42 3.93 -20.08
C SER A 873 50.14 2.60 -20.78
N ARG A 874 48.93 2.02 -20.62
CA ARG A 874 48.51 0.80 -21.33
C ARG A 874 48.58 0.99 -22.84
N LYS A 875 48.14 2.16 -23.35
CA LYS A 875 48.26 2.54 -24.77
C LYS A 875 49.71 2.73 -25.25
N ARG A 876 50.66 3.09 -24.37
CA ARG A 876 52.10 3.13 -24.72
C ARG A 876 52.74 1.75 -24.76
N MET A 877 52.19 0.78 -24.04
CA MET A 877 52.72 -0.59 -23.96
C MET A 877 52.09 -1.55 -24.95
N SER A 878 50.82 -1.39 -25.33
CA SER A 878 50.09 -2.31 -26.22
C SER A 878 50.78 -2.54 -27.58
N LYS A 879 51.51 -1.56 -28.10
CA LYS A 879 52.36 -1.66 -29.29
C LYS A 879 53.52 -2.68 -29.19
N TYR A 880 53.81 -3.20 -28.00
CA TYR A 880 54.77 -4.29 -27.74
C TYR A 880 54.07 -5.60 -27.32
N CYS A 881 52.74 -5.60 -27.21
CA CYS A 881 51.92 -6.78 -26.89
C CYS A 881 51.25 -7.38 -28.15
N GLN A 882 51.48 -6.77 -29.33
CA GLN A 882 50.97 -7.20 -30.64
C GLN A 882 52.11 -7.73 -31.54
N SER A 883 53.22 -8.15 -30.92
CA SER A 883 54.45 -8.67 -31.54
C SER A 883 54.93 -9.92 -30.81
#